data_AF-A0A1I8H1H2-F1
#
_entry.id   AF-A0A1I8H1H2-F1
#
_cell.length_a   1.000
_cell.length_b   1.000
_cell.length_c   1.000
_cell.angle_alpha   90.00
_cell.angle_beta   90.00
_cell.angle_gamma   90.00
#
_symmetry.space_group_name_H-M   'P 1'
#
loop_
_entity.id
_entity.type
_entity.pdbx_description
1 polymer ?
#
loop_
_entity_poly.entity_id
_entity_poly.type
_entity_poly.pdbx_seq_one_letter_code
_entity_poly.pdbx_strand_id
1 'polypeptide(L)'
;MQRVFRALLLVSILCSFSAASMLPLQECRQSSTHTPCRRAIDNNLNQHWPGKSCSHTKMQKGPWWQASTNRLAHIRQVRIYARLCGPVCSRYLKDLIIKVDGHVCARYTSTKGYLSTHTFECNRVGQVVEIRSRAKTYLMLCEVQVFGNYASLAHKGRLLPLQDCRQSSTHTPCRRAIDNNFSQYWSGKSCAHTKRQKNPWWQANTNRLAHIQQVRIYTRLCTPPCRVNFRHIVVKVDGHICARHKGVGLGSTITLSCNRVGQVVEIQAMAKRTYLMLCEVQVFGTYASLAHKGVRLPLQACRQSSTHTPCHRAIDGNTNQKWSGNSCSHTNMQNKPWWQANTPRLAHFHTVRIYNRLCGPGCSSHQNNIVIKVDGVPCASYHSSHYFSVKTFHCNRVGQILEIHSTVRSYLMLCEVQAFGKWASLAHTGPLLPLKHCSQSSTHTPCARAIDGKLAQHFTAKSCSHTKMQTKPWWQAKTIKPAFIQQVRIYARLCGPVCSRYLKNIIVKVDGRVCASYHSTAGYLSTRTFNCNRYGSTVRIESTAKTYLMLCEVQVFGRYGRKPPTHIEPGTGEETGTHETGTTGESGSPSGHGETGEVVSFERHCIDGHDSSEHKLGTSWTTKVPAEGYCYHYSCTEKSEAGPVSVDCMDASGHCVKPSSEGTDFACRSGYTSCSCVHRDGRTGIIFS
;
A
#
# COMPACT_ATOMS: atom_id res chain seq x y z
N MET A 1 59.83 -28.09 28.74
CA MET A 1 59.27 -28.16 27.36
C MET A 1 57.86 -27.54 27.17
N GLN A 2 57.13 -27.07 28.19
CA GLN A 2 55.76 -26.54 27.99
C GLN A 2 55.62 -25.04 27.63
N ARG A 3 56.71 -24.24 27.68
CA ARG A 3 56.65 -22.81 27.27
C ARG A 3 56.86 -22.58 25.76
N VAL A 4 57.40 -23.55 25.02
CA VAL A 4 57.61 -23.44 23.56
C VAL A 4 56.32 -23.72 22.77
N PHE A 5 55.46 -24.62 23.26
CA PHE A 5 54.20 -24.97 22.59
C PHE A 5 53.15 -23.82 22.57
N ARG A 6 53.17 -22.90 23.55
CA ARG A 6 52.29 -21.71 23.52
C ARG A 6 52.75 -20.63 22.55
N ALA A 7 54.01 -20.61 22.13
CA ALA A 7 54.48 -19.69 21.09
C ALA A 7 54.06 -20.17 19.68
N LEU A 8 54.01 -21.48 19.44
CA LEU A 8 53.59 -22.06 18.16
C LEU A 8 52.07 -22.04 17.92
N LEU A 9 51.24 -21.93 18.97
CA LEU A 9 49.78 -21.80 18.84
C LEU A 9 49.29 -20.35 18.69
N LEU A 10 50.13 -19.34 18.97
CA LEU A 10 49.81 -17.92 18.79
C LEU A 10 50.28 -17.35 17.44
N VAL A 11 51.15 -18.06 16.71
CA VAL A 11 51.58 -17.71 15.35
C VAL A 11 50.61 -18.23 14.27
N SER A 12 49.70 -19.14 14.62
CA SER A 12 48.76 -19.80 13.69
C SER A 12 47.35 -19.18 13.62
N ILE A 13 47.07 -18.10 14.38
CA ILE A 13 45.75 -17.40 14.39
C ILE A 13 45.83 -15.99 13.74
N LEU A 14 46.98 -15.59 13.19
CA LEU A 14 47.16 -14.31 12.46
C LEU A 14 47.74 -14.49 11.05
N CYS A 15 47.25 -15.45 10.26
CA CYS A 15 47.43 -15.41 8.81
C CYS A 15 46.43 -16.24 7.99
N SER A 16 45.13 -16.17 8.32
CA SER A 16 44.05 -16.65 7.42
C SER A 16 43.84 -15.71 6.22
N PHE A 17 44.93 -15.30 5.56
CA PHE A 17 44.87 -14.72 4.21
C PHE A 17 44.43 -15.83 3.27
N SER A 18 43.12 -15.95 3.06
CA SER A 18 42.56 -16.63 1.90
C SER A 18 43.25 -16.06 0.66
N ALA A 19 44.13 -16.88 0.07
CA ALA A 19 44.91 -16.53 -1.10
C ALA A 19 43.91 -16.12 -2.19
N ALA A 20 44.01 -14.86 -2.61
CA ALA A 20 43.07 -14.28 -3.56
C ALA A 20 43.16 -15.07 -4.87
N SER A 21 42.06 -15.69 -5.31
CA SER A 21 42.10 -16.56 -6.47
C SER A 21 42.36 -15.75 -7.74
N MET A 22 43.05 -16.36 -8.71
CA MET A 22 43.22 -15.73 -10.01
C MET A 22 41.87 -15.70 -10.72
N LEU A 23 41.45 -14.51 -11.14
CA LEU A 23 40.18 -14.26 -11.81
C LEU A 23 40.43 -14.25 -13.32
N PRO A 24 39.77 -15.12 -14.10
CA PRO A 24 39.92 -15.12 -15.56
C PRO A 24 39.47 -13.78 -16.14
N LEU A 25 40.27 -13.27 -17.07
CA LEU A 25 40.01 -12.08 -17.84
C LEU A 25 39.53 -12.41 -19.25
N GLN A 26 38.62 -11.60 -19.74
CA GLN A 26 37.98 -11.69 -21.05
C GLN A 26 37.81 -10.29 -21.68
N GLU A 27 37.39 -10.26 -22.95
CA GLU A 27 37.09 -9.03 -23.71
C GLU A 27 38.19 -7.94 -23.68
N CYS A 28 39.46 -8.31 -23.92
CA CYS A 28 40.53 -7.32 -23.91
C CYS A 28 40.39 -6.23 -24.99
N ARG A 29 40.92 -5.04 -24.70
CA ARG A 29 41.04 -3.89 -25.60
C ARG A 29 42.33 -3.13 -25.31
N GLN A 30 42.78 -2.35 -26.28
CA GLN A 30 43.92 -1.43 -26.11
C GLN A 30 43.77 -0.21 -27.02
N SER A 31 44.47 0.86 -26.69
CA SER A 31 44.33 2.19 -27.30
C SER A 31 44.73 2.27 -28.77
N SER A 32 45.61 1.39 -29.21
CA SER A 32 46.00 1.14 -30.59
C SER A 32 46.72 -0.20 -30.66
N THR A 33 46.83 -0.81 -31.85
CA THR A 33 47.38 -2.15 -32.00
C THR A 33 48.62 -2.16 -32.89
N HIS A 34 49.70 -2.72 -32.35
CA HIS A 34 50.84 -3.27 -33.11
C HIS A 34 50.89 -4.80 -32.93
N THR A 35 50.62 -5.31 -31.72
CA THR A 35 50.32 -6.75 -31.49
C THR A 35 49.04 -6.88 -30.64
N PRO A 36 48.27 -7.97 -30.75
CA PRO A 36 46.95 -8.07 -30.12
C PRO A 36 46.97 -8.00 -28.59
N CYS A 37 45.95 -7.35 -27.99
CA CYS A 37 45.80 -7.25 -26.54
C CYS A 37 45.68 -8.61 -25.83
N ARG A 38 45.17 -9.64 -26.52
CA ARG A 38 44.88 -10.97 -25.95
C ARG A 38 46.12 -11.69 -25.46
N ARG A 39 47.28 -11.30 -25.98
CA ARG A 39 48.58 -11.80 -25.56
C ARG A 39 48.90 -11.50 -24.09
N ALA A 40 48.27 -10.48 -23.51
CA ALA A 40 48.43 -10.18 -22.09
C ALA A 40 47.40 -10.88 -21.18
N ILE A 41 46.61 -11.82 -21.73
CA ILE A 41 45.63 -12.67 -21.01
C ILE A 41 45.61 -14.09 -21.59
N ASP A 42 46.72 -14.56 -22.17
CA ASP A 42 46.83 -15.91 -22.74
C ASP A 42 47.48 -16.92 -21.78
N ASN A 43 47.77 -16.50 -20.54
CA ASN A 43 48.37 -17.30 -19.48
C ASN A 43 49.78 -17.82 -19.81
N ASN A 44 50.51 -17.11 -20.70
CA ASN A 44 51.89 -17.38 -21.05
C ASN A 44 52.79 -16.22 -20.57
N LEU A 45 53.46 -16.46 -19.45
CA LEU A 45 54.28 -15.48 -18.73
C LEU A 45 55.58 -15.08 -19.46
N ASN A 46 55.78 -15.45 -20.73
CA ASN A 46 57.00 -15.17 -21.46
C ASN A 46 57.15 -13.68 -21.80
N GLN A 47 58.00 -13.01 -21.03
CA GLN A 47 58.29 -11.57 -21.16
C GLN A 47 59.23 -11.23 -22.33
N HIS A 48 59.84 -12.22 -23.01
CA HIS A 48 60.76 -12.00 -24.13
C HIS A 48 60.01 -11.88 -25.46
N TRP A 49 60.43 -10.91 -26.29
CA TRP A 49 59.76 -10.62 -27.56
C TRP A 49 59.66 -11.80 -28.55
N PRO A 50 60.70 -12.66 -28.73
CA PRO A 50 60.60 -13.83 -29.59
C PRO A 50 59.54 -14.85 -29.15
N GLY A 51 59.21 -14.88 -27.85
CA GLY A 51 58.16 -15.73 -27.28
C GLY A 51 56.73 -15.36 -27.72
N LYS A 52 56.56 -14.24 -28.45
CA LYS A 52 55.29 -13.78 -29.04
C LYS A 52 54.13 -13.58 -28.05
N SER A 53 54.34 -13.61 -26.73
CA SER A 53 53.30 -13.34 -25.70
C SER A 53 53.13 -11.88 -25.29
N CYS A 54 53.78 -10.92 -25.95
CA CYS A 54 53.58 -9.51 -25.59
C CYS A 54 52.54 -8.81 -26.47
N SER A 55 51.55 -8.20 -25.82
CA SER A 55 50.72 -7.12 -26.38
C SER A 55 51.57 -5.85 -26.58
N HIS A 56 51.18 -4.98 -27.52
CA HIS A 56 51.97 -3.82 -27.90
C HIS A 56 51.09 -2.77 -28.57
N THR A 57 51.03 -1.56 -28.02
CA THR A 57 50.36 -0.40 -28.64
C THR A 57 51.26 0.29 -29.67
N LYS A 58 50.73 1.20 -30.49
CA LYS A 58 51.59 2.20 -31.16
C LYS A 58 52.09 3.23 -30.13
N MET A 59 53.14 3.98 -30.45
CA MET A 59 53.60 5.09 -29.60
C MET A 59 52.60 6.24 -29.64
N GLN A 60 52.05 6.62 -28.50
CA GLN A 60 51.05 7.69 -28.41
C GLN A 60 51.04 8.34 -27.03
N LYS A 61 50.36 9.48 -26.89
CA LYS A 61 50.14 10.11 -25.57
C LYS A 61 49.10 9.33 -24.78
N GLY A 62 49.51 8.80 -23.63
CA GLY A 62 48.66 8.06 -22.70
C GLY A 62 48.05 6.76 -23.25
N PRO A 63 48.86 5.81 -23.74
CA PRO A 63 48.37 4.51 -24.19
C PRO A 63 47.73 3.73 -23.03
N TRP A 64 46.74 2.91 -23.34
CA TRP A 64 46.03 2.10 -22.37
C TRP A 64 45.73 0.69 -22.91
N TRP A 65 45.65 -0.25 -21.99
CA TRP A 65 45.21 -1.63 -22.18
C TRP A 65 44.14 -1.91 -21.13
N GLN A 66 43.17 -2.76 -21.46
CA GLN A 66 42.01 -3.00 -20.61
C GLN A 66 41.47 -4.42 -20.83
N ALA A 67 40.99 -5.07 -19.78
CA ALA A 67 40.24 -6.32 -19.85
C ALA A 67 39.23 -6.44 -18.70
N SER A 68 38.31 -7.39 -18.80
CA SER A 68 37.19 -7.55 -17.86
C SER A 68 37.21 -8.92 -17.19
N THR A 69 36.85 -9.02 -15.92
CA THR A 69 36.53 -10.31 -15.29
C THR A 69 35.18 -10.83 -15.78
N ASN A 70 34.95 -12.15 -15.71
CA ASN A 70 33.69 -12.76 -16.19
C ASN A 70 32.43 -12.21 -15.50
N ARG A 71 32.56 -11.84 -14.23
CA ARG A 71 31.56 -11.12 -13.43
C ARG A 71 32.28 -10.22 -12.43
N LEU A 72 31.54 -9.26 -11.87
CA LEU A 72 32.03 -8.31 -10.89
C LEU A 72 32.83 -8.98 -9.74
N ALA A 73 33.98 -8.41 -9.39
CA ALA A 73 34.92 -8.98 -8.44
C ALA A 73 35.43 -7.95 -7.42
N HIS A 74 35.79 -8.42 -6.22
CA HIS A 74 36.65 -7.69 -5.32
C HIS A 74 38.10 -7.93 -5.75
N ILE A 75 38.59 -7.07 -6.64
CA ILE A 75 39.95 -7.10 -7.18
C ILE A 75 40.90 -6.63 -6.08
N ARG A 76 41.58 -7.59 -5.45
CA ARG A 76 42.58 -7.34 -4.41
C ARG A 76 43.87 -6.85 -5.03
N GLN A 77 44.39 -7.59 -6.00
CA GLN A 77 45.67 -7.32 -6.64
C GLN A 77 45.57 -7.37 -8.17
N VAL A 78 46.42 -6.59 -8.84
CA VAL A 78 46.67 -6.69 -10.29
C VAL A 78 48.17 -6.92 -10.49
N ARG A 79 48.55 -8.06 -11.03
CA ARG A 79 49.95 -8.39 -11.37
C ARG A 79 50.19 -8.16 -12.85
N ILE A 80 51.24 -7.40 -13.16
CA ILE A 80 51.63 -7.06 -14.52
C ILE A 80 53.00 -7.69 -14.79
N TYR A 81 53.09 -8.47 -15.86
CA TYR A 81 54.33 -8.95 -16.46
C TYR A 81 54.63 -8.09 -17.68
N ALA A 82 55.67 -7.27 -17.58
CA ALA A 82 56.12 -6.35 -18.60
C ALA A 82 57.17 -6.98 -19.52
N ARG A 83 57.37 -6.42 -20.73
CA ARG A 83 58.36 -6.93 -21.69
C ARG A 83 59.79 -6.78 -21.15
N LEU A 84 60.54 -7.90 -21.12
CA LEU A 84 61.96 -7.96 -20.81
C LEU A 84 62.81 -7.72 -22.07
N CYS A 85 63.56 -6.62 -22.09
CA CYS A 85 64.52 -6.26 -23.14
C CYS A 85 65.50 -5.16 -22.68
N GLY A 86 65.98 -5.27 -21.43
CA GLY A 86 66.99 -4.36 -20.89
C GLY A 86 66.55 -2.89 -20.76
N PRO A 87 67.51 -1.94 -20.71
CA PRO A 87 67.23 -0.52 -20.41
C PRO A 87 66.40 0.20 -21.48
N VAL A 88 66.51 -0.22 -22.74
CA VAL A 88 65.96 0.49 -23.90
C VAL A 88 64.42 0.44 -23.93
N CYS A 89 63.83 -0.64 -23.41
CA CYS A 89 62.38 -0.82 -23.41
C CYS A 89 61.73 -0.67 -22.03
N SER A 90 62.47 -0.93 -20.94
CA SER A 90 61.98 -0.74 -19.56
C SER A 90 61.59 0.71 -19.28
N ARG A 91 62.24 1.67 -19.94
CA ARG A 91 61.89 3.10 -19.89
C ARG A 91 60.48 3.43 -20.39
N TYR A 92 59.84 2.57 -21.18
CA TYR A 92 58.51 2.84 -21.75
C TYR A 92 57.36 2.58 -20.77
N LEU A 93 57.58 1.79 -19.72
CA LEU A 93 56.57 1.44 -18.71
C LEU A 93 56.70 2.28 -17.43
N LYS A 94 56.88 3.58 -17.63
CA LYS A 94 56.86 4.60 -16.57
C LYS A 94 55.48 5.28 -16.51
N ASP A 95 55.18 5.85 -15.35
CA ASP A 95 53.93 6.57 -15.05
C ASP A 95 52.64 5.77 -15.32
N LEU A 96 52.59 4.52 -14.87
CA LEU A 96 51.37 3.71 -14.99
C LEU A 96 50.33 4.11 -13.94
N ILE A 97 49.07 4.02 -14.35
CA ILE A 97 47.87 4.13 -13.54
C ILE A 97 47.06 2.86 -13.76
N ILE A 98 46.75 2.17 -12.66
CA ILE A 98 45.87 1.00 -12.66
C ILE A 98 44.52 1.46 -12.12
N LYS A 99 43.44 1.16 -12.85
CA LYS A 99 42.06 1.49 -12.46
C LYS A 99 41.18 0.26 -12.46
N VAL A 100 40.17 0.29 -11.60
CA VAL A 100 39.04 -0.65 -11.56
C VAL A 100 37.76 0.15 -11.79
N ASP A 101 36.97 -0.20 -12.81
CA ASP A 101 35.75 0.51 -13.24
C ASP A 101 35.93 2.04 -13.39
N GLY A 102 37.09 2.45 -13.93
CA GLY A 102 37.46 3.86 -14.11
C GLY A 102 37.99 4.57 -12.85
N HIS A 103 37.88 3.96 -11.67
CA HIS A 103 38.43 4.49 -10.42
C HIS A 103 39.89 4.03 -10.23
N VAL A 104 40.81 4.97 -10.03
CA VAL A 104 42.22 4.63 -9.78
C VAL A 104 42.36 3.84 -8.49
N CYS A 105 43.08 2.72 -8.55
CA CYS A 105 43.43 1.91 -7.39
C CYS A 105 44.93 1.92 -7.09
N ALA A 106 45.79 1.87 -8.12
CA ALA A 106 47.24 1.97 -7.94
C ALA A 106 47.90 2.92 -8.96
N ARG A 107 49.11 3.37 -8.63
CA ARG A 107 49.99 4.19 -9.48
C ARG A 107 51.42 3.66 -9.40
N TYR A 108 52.15 3.76 -10.49
CA TYR A 108 53.57 3.39 -10.57
C TYR A 108 54.38 4.53 -11.20
N THR A 109 55.21 5.17 -10.40
CA THR A 109 56.13 6.24 -10.81
C THR A 109 57.55 5.86 -10.41
N SER A 110 58.28 5.19 -11.31
CA SER A 110 59.66 4.76 -11.08
C SER A 110 60.66 5.72 -11.71
N THR A 111 61.56 6.26 -10.87
CA THR A 111 62.70 7.09 -11.28
C THR A 111 63.97 6.27 -11.53
N LYS A 112 64.14 5.10 -10.88
CA LYS A 112 65.40 4.33 -10.85
C LYS A 112 65.31 2.83 -11.20
N GLY A 113 64.14 2.27 -11.54
CA GLY A 113 63.97 0.80 -11.63
C GLY A 113 63.18 0.29 -12.84
N TYR A 114 63.63 -0.86 -13.36
CA TYR A 114 63.03 -1.64 -14.43
C TYR A 114 61.71 -2.27 -13.96
N LEU A 115 60.62 -2.11 -14.71
CA LEU A 115 59.41 -2.90 -14.49
C LEU A 115 59.56 -4.23 -15.24
N SER A 116 59.80 -5.32 -14.50
CA SER A 116 59.70 -6.70 -15.00
C SER A 116 58.33 -7.27 -14.61
N THR A 117 58.20 -7.80 -13.40
CA THR A 117 56.93 -8.26 -12.85
C THR A 117 56.62 -7.46 -11.59
N HIS A 118 55.41 -6.94 -11.47
CA HIS A 118 54.99 -6.16 -10.31
C HIS A 118 53.53 -6.47 -9.96
N THR A 119 53.28 -6.74 -8.69
CA THR A 119 51.92 -6.88 -8.15
C THR A 119 51.49 -5.56 -7.54
N PHE A 120 50.31 -5.06 -7.92
CA PHE A 120 49.74 -3.81 -7.42
C PHE A 120 48.57 -4.12 -6.51
N GLU A 121 48.65 -3.69 -5.25
CA GLU A 121 47.48 -3.63 -4.38
C GLU A 121 46.45 -2.66 -4.96
N CYS A 122 45.24 -3.14 -5.17
CA CYS A 122 44.14 -2.34 -5.70
C CYS A 122 42.93 -2.31 -4.75
N ASN A 123 42.59 -3.44 -4.11
CA ASN A 123 41.52 -3.59 -3.13
C ASN A 123 40.25 -2.78 -3.47
N ARG A 124 39.73 -2.97 -4.70
CA ARG A 124 38.51 -2.34 -5.22
C ARG A 124 37.54 -3.38 -5.75
N VAL A 125 36.25 -3.12 -5.56
CA VAL A 125 35.20 -3.85 -6.28
C VAL A 125 34.99 -3.23 -7.66
N GLY A 126 34.99 -4.06 -8.70
CA GLY A 126 34.68 -3.70 -10.07
C GLY A 126 34.81 -4.91 -11.00
N GLN A 127 34.59 -4.71 -12.30
CA GLN A 127 34.71 -5.76 -13.30
C GLN A 127 35.84 -5.50 -14.29
N VAL A 128 36.17 -4.24 -14.54
CA VAL A 128 37.09 -3.84 -15.62
C VAL A 128 38.39 -3.29 -15.06
N VAL A 129 39.53 -3.86 -15.46
CA VAL A 129 40.87 -3.36 -15.14
C VAL A 129 41.44 -2.58 -16.31
N GLU A 130 41.75 -1.30 -16.11
CA GLU A 130 42.50 -0.44 -17.06
C GLU A 130 43.93 -0.26 -16.56
N ILE A 131 44.91 -0.57 -17.41
CA ILE A 131 46.32 -0.21 -17.22
C ILE A 131 46.66 0.86 -18.23
N ARG A 132 47.09 2.04 -17.77
CA ARG A 132 47.32 3.20 -18.63
C ARG A 132 48.60 3.93 -18.23
N SER A 133 49.47 4.24 -19.19
CA SER A 133 50.56 5.22 -18.93
C SER A 133 50.02 6.66 -19.02
N ARG A 134 50.64 7.60 -18.31
CA ARG A 134 50.46 9.05 -18.54
C ARG A 134 51.40 9.61 -19.60
N ALA A 135 52.52 8.95 -19.88
CA ALA A 135 53.56 9.43 -20.78
C ALA A 135 53.18 9.30 -22.26
N LYS A 136 53.97 9.91 -23.16
CA LYS A 136 53.98 9.56 -24.59
C LYS A 136 54.90 8.36 -24.77
N THR A 137 54.33 7.17 -24.94
CA THR A 137 55.07 5.91 -24.85
C THR A 137 54.39 4.77 -25.61
N TYR A 138 55.04 3.60 -25.62
CA TYR A 138 54.43 2.30 -25.94
C TYR A 138 53.95 1.63 -24.65
N LEU A 139 52.80 0.96 -24.69
CA LEU A 139 52.38 0.05 -23.62
C LEU A 139 52.60 -1.39 -24.10
N MET A 140 53.48 -2.14 -23.41
CA MET A 140 53.85 -3.51 -23.75
C MET A 140 53.65 -4.42 -22.54
N LEU A 141 52.57 -5.20 -22.55
CA LEU A 141 52.20 -6.10 -21.45
C LEU A 141 52.24 -7.54 -21.98
N CYS A 142 52.95 -8.42 -21.30
CA CYS A 142 53.09 -9.83 -21.70
C CYS A 142 52.21 -10.76 -20.88
N GLU A 143 51.82 -10.38 -19.68
CA GLU A 143 50.68 -10.98 -18.97
C GLU A 143 50.08 -9.96 -17.98
N VAL A 144 48.78 -10.02 -17.75
CA VAL A 144 48.06 -9.29 -16.71
C VAL A 144 47.20 -10.29 -15.94
N GLN A 145 47.64 -10.67 -14.76
CA GLN A 145 46.87 -11.53 -13.85
C GLN A 145 46.13 -10.68 -12.82
N VAL A 146 44.85 -10.95 -12.61
CA VAL A 146 44.02 -10.23 -11.64
C VAL A 146 43.65 -11.20 -10.54
N PHE A 147 43.97 -10.86 -9.29
CA PHE A 147 43.71 -11.71 -8.13
C PHE A 147 42.65 -11.06 -7.24
N GLY A 148 41.70 -11.87 -6.78
CA GLY A 148 40.59 -11.40 -6.00
C GLY A 148 39.57 -12.48 -5.78
N ASN A 149 38.40 -12.06 -5.33
CA ASN A 149 37.27 -12.95 -5.13
C ASN A 149 36.13 -12.41 -6.00
N TYR A 150 35.35 -13.27 -6.66
CA TYR A 150 34.12 -12.78 -7.26
C TYR A 150 33.23 -12.17 -6.18
N ALA A 151 32.75 -10.94 -6.41
CA ALA A 151 32.08 -10.19 -5.38
C ALA A 151 30.67 -10.73 -5.19
N SER A 152 30.42 -11.40 -4.06
CA SER A 152 29.12 -11.29 -3.41
C SER A 152 28.97 -9.84 -2.96
N LEU A 153 28.65 -8.94 -3.89
CA LEU A 153 28.33 -7.55 -3.54
C LEU A 153 27.17 -7.59 -2.55
N ALA A 154 27.45 -7.24 -1.30
CA ALA A 154 26.46 -7.14 -0.25
C ALA A 154 25.25 -6.36 -0.78
N HIS A 155 24.12 -7.05 -0.85
CA HIS A 155 22.87 -6.52 -1.37
C HIS A 155 21.76 -6.80 -0.38
N LYS A 156 20.95 -5.78 -0.09
CA LYS A 156 19.77 -5.96 0.75
C LYS A 156 18.68 -6.65 -0.09
N GLY A 157 18.27 -7.84 0.36
CA GLY A 157 17.25 -8.67 -0.31
C GLY A 157 17.83 -9.57 -1.41
N ARG A 158 16.95 -10.36 -2.04
CA ARG A 158 17.26 -11.28 -3.14
C ARG A 158 17.17 -10.57 -4.49
N LEU A 159 17.94 -11.00 -5.49
CA LEU A 159 17.79 -10.54 -6.88
C LEU A 159 16.38 -10.89 -7.40
N LEU A 160 15.66 -9.88 -7.86
CA LEU A 160 14.31 -9.98 -8.41
C LEU A 160 14.41 -9.93 -9.94
N PRO A 161 13.97 -10.98 -10.66
CA PRO A 161 13.90 -10.97 -12.12
C PRO A 161 13.03 -9.81 -12.63
N LEU A 162 13.49 -9.18 -13.71
CA LEU A 162 12.82 -8.11 -14.42
C LEU A 162 12.29 -8.59 -15.77
N GLN A 163 11.15 -8.06 -16.17
CA GLN A 163 10.46 -8.38 -17.42
C GLN A 163 9.76 -7.14 -18.01
N ASP A 164 9.18 -7.29 -19.21
CA ASP A 164 8.36 -6.29 -19.91
C ASP A 164 9.02 -4.91 -20.05
N CYS A 165 10.33 -4.85 -20.29
CA CYS A 165 11.03 -3.57 -20.34
C CYS A 165 10.47 -2.62 -21.41
N ARG A 166 10.60 -1.32 -21.14
CA ARG A 166 10.26 -0.22 -22.05
C ARG A 166 11.26 0.91 -21.88
N GLN A 167 11.31 1.81 -22.85
CA GLN A 167 12.14 3.01 -22.78
C GLN A 167 11.52 4.12 -23.62
N SER A 168 11.76 5.36 -23.19
CA SER A 168 11.23 6.59 -23.80
C SER A 168 11.51 6.77 -25.29
N SER A 169 12.60 6.22 -25.81
CA SER A 169 12.86 6.07 -27.25
C SER A 169 13.91 4.99 -27.46
N THR A 170 13.98 4.41 -28.66
CA THR A 170 14.88 3.29 -28.96
C THR A 170 15.95 3.67 -29.98
N HIS A 171 17.21 3.41 -29.62
CA HIS A 171 18.34 3.25 -30.54
C HIS A 171 18.91 1.82 -30.45
N THR A 172 18.93 1.22 -29.26
CA THR A 172 19.10 -0.24 -29.07
C THR A 172 18.03 -0.74 -28.09
N PRO A 173 17.60 -2.03 -28.16
CA PRO A 173 16.47 -2.53 -27.39
C PRO A 173 16.67 -2.44 -25.86
N CYS A 174 15.60 -2.15 -25.12
CA CYS A 174 15.62 -2.06 -23.66
C CYS A 174 16.07 -3.36 -22.96
N ARG A 175 15.81 -4.52 -23.58
CA ARG A 175 16.07 -5.86 -23.01
C ARG A 175 17.54 -6.11 -22.72
N ARG A 176 18.42 -5.36 -23.38
CA ARG A 176 19.85 -5.41 -23.18
C ARG A 176 20.27 -5.05 -21.76
N ALA A 177 19.52 -4.19 -21.09
CA ALA A 177 19.77 -3.87 -19.68
C ALA A 177 19.21 -4.91 -18.68
N ILE A 178 18.71 -6.05 -19.15
CA ILE A 178 18.20 -7.17 -18.34
C ILE A 178 18.58 -8.53 -18.99
N ASP A 179 19.68 -8.60 -19.74
CA ASP A 179 20.12 -9.81 -20.44
C ASP A 179 21.19 -10.62 -19.67
N ASN A 180 21.53 -10.21 -18.44
CA ASN A 180 22.56 -10.80 -17.57
C ASN A 180 23.99 -10.75 -18.14
N ASN A 181 24.24 -9.91 -19.15
CA ASN A 181 25.59 -9.60 -19.63
C ASN A 181 25.99 -8.17 -19.22
N PHE A 182 26.69 -8.11 -18.10
CA PHE A 182 27.22 -6.90 -17.47
C PHE A 182 28.26 -6.13 -18.31
N SER A 183 28.61 -6.55 -19.55
CA SER A 183 29.61 -5.88 -20.38
C SER A 183 29.21 -4.43 -20.65
N GLN A 184 29.89 -3.51 -19.97
CA GLN A 184 29.68 -2.07 -20.09
C GLN A 184 30.20 -1.52 -21.44
N TYR A 185 30.73 -2.36 -22.33
CA TYR A 185 31.29 -2.01 -23.63
C TYR A 185 30.25 -1.95 -24.75
N TRP A 186 30.45 -1.05 -25.72
CA TRP A 186 29.59 -1.00 -26.91
C TRP A 186 29.69 -2.28 -27.75
N SER A 187 30.90 -2.84 -27.83
CA SER A 187 31.21 -4.10 -28.51
C SER A 187 30.55 -5.32 -27.89
N GLY A 188 30.34 -5.31 -26.56
CA GLY A 188 29.66 -6.39 -25.85
C GLY A 188 28.18 -6.49 -26.20
N LYS A 189 27.64 -5.50 -26.96
CA LYS A 189 26.26 -5.44 -27.47
C LYS A 189 25.16 -5.52 -26.40
N SER A 190 25.45 -5.48 -25.10
CA SER A 190 24.47 -5.47 -23.99
C SER A 190 24.07 -4.11 -23.45
N CYS A 191 24.41 -3.00 -24.11
CA CYS A 191 23.86 -1.70 -23.71
C CYS A 191 22.53 -1.39 -24.40
N ALA A 192 21.46 -1.21 -23.62
CA ALA A 192 20.24 -0.50 -23.99
C ALA A 192 20.54 1.00 -24.14
N HIS A 193 19.91 1.66 -25.12
CA HIS A 193 20.31 3.01 -25.53
C HIS A 193 19.09 3.76 -26.11
N THR A 194 18.76 4.93 -25.54
CA THR A 194 17.70 5.81 -26.05
C THR A 194 18.19 6.73 -27.17
N LYS A 195 17.30 7.40 -27.90
CA LYS A 195 17.68 8.58 -28.72
C LYS A 195 18.01 9.77 -27.81
N ARG A 196 18.59 10.84 -28.37
CA ARG A 196 18.97 12.06 -27.64
C ARG A 196 17.77 12.98 -27.41
N GLN A 197 17.29 13.09 -26.18
CA GLN A 197 16.04 13.77 -25.83
C GLN A 197 16.06 14.37 -24.42
N LYS A 198 14.99 15.07 -24.03
CA LYS A 198 14.78 15.58 -22.67
C LYS A 198 14.37 14.44 -21.74
N ASN A 199 14.96 14.37 -20.55
CA ASN A 199 14.62 13.42 -19.48
C ASN A 199 14.39 11.95 -19.91
N PRO A 200 15.31 11.32 -20.69
CA PRO A 200 15.12 9.94 -21.14
C PRO A 200 15.03 8.97 -19.97
N TRP A 201 14.11 8.02 -20.08
CA TRP A 201 13.86 6.95 -19.12
C TRP A 201 13.91 5.57 -19.76
N TRP A 202 14.26 4.58 -18.93
CA TRP A 202 14.15 3.13 -19.13
C TRP A 202 13.34 2.57 -17.96
N GLN A 203 12.56 1.53 -18.19
CA GLN A 203 11.66 0.95 -17.19
C GLN A 203 11.53 -0.57 -17.38
N ALA A 204 11.36 -1.31 -16.30
CA ALA A 204 10.98 -2.72 -16.33
C ALA A 204 10.15 -3.11 -15.10
N ASN A 205 9.45 -4.24 -15.18
CA ASN A 205 8.56 -4.74 -14.13
C ASN A 205 9.21 -5.91 -13.38
N THR A 206 9.06 -5.98 -12.07
CA THR A 206 9.26 -7.24 -11.33
C THR A 206 8.10 -8.21 -11.60
N ASN A 207 8.34 -9.52 -11.43
CA ASN A 207 7.33 -10.56 -11.73
C ASN A 207 5.99 -10.37 -11.00
N ARG A 208 6.04 -9.91 -9.74
CA ARG A 208 4.91 -9.52 -8.90
C ARG A 208 5.34 -8.39 -7.98
N LEU A 209 4.38 -7.78 -7.28
CA LEU A 209 4.63 -6.73 -6.30
C LEU A 209 5.78 -7.09 -5.35
N ALA A 210 6.71 -6.16 -5.18
CA ALA A 210 7.93 -6.37 -4.42
C ALA A 210 8.20 -5.22 -3.45
N HIS A 211 8.73 -5.56 -2.28
CA HIS A 211 9.48 -4.63 -1.46
C HIS A 211 10.87 -4.54 -2.06
N ILE A 212 11.06 -3.54 -2.92
CA ILE A 212 12.38 -3.21 -3.45
C ILE A 212 13.17 -2.57 -2.31
N GLN A 213 14.45 -2.94 -2.22
CA GLN A 213 15.37 -2.52 -1.18
C GLN A 213 16.60 -1.83 -1.78
N GLN A 214 17.04 -2.26 -2.97
CA GLN A 214 18.26 -1.78 -3.62
C GLN A 214 18.17 -1.95 -5.14
N VAL A 215 18.73 -1.01 -5.90
CA VAL A 215 18.86 -1.06 -7.36
C VAL A 215 20.31 -0.85 -7.73
N ARG A 216 20.84 -1.70 -8.61
CA ARG A 216 22.20 -1.63 -9.15
C ARG A 216 22.14 -1.42 -10.66
N ILE A 217 22.91 -0.47 -11.15
CA ILE A 217 22.86 0.05 -12.51
C ILE A 217 24.27 0.03 -13.09
N TYR A 218 24.46 -0.76 -14.14
CA TYR A 218 25.71 -0.82 -14.89
C TYR A 218 25.59 0.14 -16.07
N THR A 219 26.45 1.14 -16.11
CA THR A 219 26.42 2.23 -17.11
C THR A 219 27.43 1.98 -18.23
N ARG A 220 27.25 2.60 -19.40
CA ARG A 220 28.19 2.48 -20.53
C ARG A 220 29.60 3.00 -20.16
N LEU A 221 30.61 2.12 -20.19
CA LEU A 221 32.04 2.44 -20.00
C LEU A 221 32.68 2.91 -21.31
N CYS A 222 32.66 4.20 -21.59
CA CYS A 222 33.23 4.74 -22.82
C CYS A 222 34.54 5.50 -22.56
N THR A 223 35.52 5.30 -23.45
CA THR A 223 36.78 6.05 -23.45
C THR A 223 36.53 7.48 -23.95
N PRO A 224 37.01 8.53 -23.25
CA PRO A 224 36.85 9.91 -23.71
C PRO A 224 37.37 10.15 -25.13
N PRO A 225 36.75 11.05 -25.92
CA PRO A 225 35.69 11.99 -25.53
C PRO A 225 34.27 11.40 -25.63
N CYS A 226 33.60 11.25 -24.48
CA CYS A 226 32.20 10.82 -24.42
C CYS A 226 31.27 12.01 -24.21
N ARG A 227 30.26 12.18 -25.08
CA ARG A 227 29.12 13.08 -24.81
C ARG A 227 28.06 12.48 -23.87
N VAL A 228 28.43 11.41 -23.15
CA VAL A 228 27.58 10.54 -22.30
C VAL A 228 27.65 11.01 -20.84
N ASN A 229 27.40 12.31 -20.61
CA ASN A 229 27.54 12.92 -19.28
C ASN A 229 26.19 12.95 -18.55
N PHE A 230 25.67 11.78 -18.17
CA PHE A 230 24.37 11.64 -17.51
C PHE A 230 24.50 11.94 -16.01
N ARG A 231 24.67 13.22 -15.68
CA ARG A 231 24.49 13.68 -14.30
C ARG A 231 23.01 13.56 -13.93
N HIS A 232 22.74 13.26 -12.66
CA HIS A 232 21.38 13.23 -12.07
C HIS A 232 20.51 12.06 -12.58
N ILE A 233 20.92 10.82 -12.27
CA ILE A 233 20.04 9.65 -12.39
C ILE A 233 19.03 9.67 -11.25
N VAL A 234 17.78 9.34 -11.56
CA VAL A 234 16.67 9.18 -10.61
C VAL A 234 16.11 7.78 -10.77
N VAL A 235 15.99 7.04 -9.67
CA VAL A 235 15.29 5.74 -9.63
C VAL A 235 13.92 5.96 -9.02
N LYS A 236 12.90 5.42 -9.69
CA LYS A 236 11.51 5.43 -9.23
C LYS A 236 10.96 4.02 -9.13
N VAL A 237 10.09 3.81 -8.14
CA VAL A 237 9.28 2.60 -7.97
C VAL A 237 7.82 3.02 -8.00
N ASP A 238 7.07 2.47 -8.95
CA ASP A 238 5.72 2.90 -9.33
C ASP A 238 5.63 4.43 -9.54
N GLY A 239 6.59 4.99 -10.28
CA GLY A 239 6.62 6.43 -10.61
C GLY A 239 6.99 7.37 -9.45
N HIS A 240 7.09 6.89 -8.20
CA HIS A 240 7.60 7.67 -7.08
C HIS A 240 9.12 7.51 -6.92
N ILE A 241 9.83 8.60 -6.68
CA ILE A 241 11.29 8.60 -6.52
C ILE A 241 11.69 7.88 -5.23
N CYS A 242 12.58 6.90 -5.32
CA CYS A 242 13.18 6.22 -4.16
C CYS A 242 14.68 6.52 -3.99
N ALA A 243 15.38 6.88 -5.07
CA ALA A 243 16.81 7.18 -5.03
C ALA A 243 17.23 8.21 -6.08
N ARG A 244 18.35 8.91 -5.81
CA ARG A 244 18.96 9.88 -6.73
C ARG A 244 20.48 9.71 -6.70
N HIS A 245 21.13 9.77 -7.87
CA HIS A 245 22.57 9.76 -8.01
C HIS A 245 23.04 11.04 -8.73
N LYS A 246 23.82 11.88 -8.03
CA LYS A 246 24.31 13.17 -8.57
C LYS A 246 25.65 13.06 -9.33
N GLY A 247 26.36 11.95 -9.23
CA GLY A 247 27.68 11.75 -9.83
C GLY A 247 27.68 11.57 -11.36
N VAL A 248 28.90 11.51 -11.92
CA VAL A 248 29.13 11.19 -13.34
C VAL A 248 29.30 9.68 -13.49
N GLY A 249 28.24 8.98 -13.87
CA GLY A 249 28.22 7.53 -14.08
C GLY A 249 28.89 7.09 -15.38
N LEU A 250 30.16 7.44 -15.62
CA LEU A 250 30.93 6.98 -16.78
C LEU A 250 31.67 5.69 -16.44
N GLY A 251 31.09 4.54 -16.80
CA GLY A 251 31.69 3.23 -16.56
C GLY A 251 31.59 2.72 -15.13
N SER A 252 30.93 3.45 -14.23
CA SER A 252 30.72 3.02 -12.85
C SER A 252 29.53 2.06 -12.73
N THR A 253 29.67 1.06 -11.86
CA THR A 253 28.55 0.28 -11.30
C THR A 253 27.90 1.11 -10.18
N ILE A 254 26.72 1.67 -10.42
CA ILE A 254 26.02 2.53 -9.45
C ILE A 254 25.07 1.65 -8.63
N THR A 255 25.27 1.57 -7.32
CA THR A 255 24.35 0.90 -6.39
C THR A 255 23.62 1.93 -5.53
N LEU A 256 22.29 1.83 -5.45
CA LEU A 256 21.43 2.76 -4.73
C LEU A 256 20.46 1.99 -3.82
N SER A 257 20.41 2.37 -2.54
CA SER A 257 19.32 1.97 -1.64
C SER A 257 18.01 2.59 -2.12
N CYS A 258 16.95 1.79 -2.18
CA CYS A 258 15.64 2.16 -2.69
C CYS A 258 14.60 1.37 -1.89
N ASN A 259 14.25 1.85 -0.69
CA ASN A 259 13.37 1.17 0.25
C ASN A 259 11.89 1.44 -0.09
N ARG A 260 11.31 0.74 -1.07
CA ARG A 260 9.94 1.03 -1.55
C ARG A 260 9.19 -0.18 -2.08
N VAL A 261 7.91 -0.29 -1.72
CA VAL A 261 7.00 -1.29 -2.30
C VAL A 261 6.46 -0.79 -3.65
N GLY A 262 6.48 -1.67 -4.65
CA GLY A 262 5.93 -1.45 -5.99
C GLY A 262 6.31 -2.59 -6.94
N GLN A 263 6.04 -2.43 -8.23
CA GLN A 263 6.35 -3.44 -9.24
C GLN A 263 7.14 -2.86 -10.42
N VAL A 264 6.96 -1.57 -10.72
CA VAL A 264 7.53 -0.90 -11.88
C VAL A 264 8.77 -0.11 -11.47
N VAL A 265 9.94 -0.50 -11.95
CA VAL A 265 11.21 0.19 -11.71
C VAL A 265 11.55 1.05 -12.92
N GLU A 266 11.68 2.36 -12.71
CA GLU A 266 12.07 3.33 -13.74
C GLU A 266 13.40 3.98 -13.38
N ILE A 267 14.31 4.05 -14.34
CA ILE A 267 15.58 4.76 -14.27
C ILE A 267 15.51 5.91 -15.28
N GLN A 268 15.62 7.15 -14.78
CA GLN A 268 15.52 8.36 -15.60
C GLN A 268 16.77 9.23 -15.43
N ALA A 269 17.36 9.69 -16.55
CA ALA A 269 18.42 10.69 -16.52
C ALA A 269 17.80 12.10 -16.64
N MET A 270 17.93 12.93 -15.60
CA MET A 270 17.27 14.24 -15.51
C MET A 270 18.12 15.34 -16.17
N ALA A 271 18.04 15.47 -17.50
CA ALA A 271 18.73 16.52 -18.24
C ALA A 271 17.94 17.06 -19.45
N LYS A 272 18.20 18.33 -19.81
CA LYS A 272 17.52 19.03 -20.92
C LYS A 272 17.64 18.32 -22.27
N ARG A 273 18.79 17.74 -22.61
CA ARG A 273 19.01 16.98 -23.85
C ARG A 273 20.16 15.98 -23.72
N THR A 274 19.83 14.71 -23.50
CA THR A 274 20.81 13.64 -23.25
C THR A 274 20.36 12.29 -23.80
N TYR A 275 21.21 11.29 -23.72
CA TYR A 275 20.87 9.88 -23.94
C TYR A 275 20.64 9.20 -22.58
N LEU A 276 20.14 7.96 -22.58
CA LEU A 276 20.25 7.04 -21.45
C LEU A 276 20.84 5.74 -21.99
N MET A 277 21.91 5.25 -21.35
CA MET A 277 22.63 4.03 -21.75
C MET A 277 22.86 3.15 -20.53
N LEU A 278 22.12 2.05 -20.46
CA LEU A 278 22.16 1.08 -19.36
C LEU A 278 22.61 -0.25 -19.96
N CYS A 279 23.67 -0.83 -19.40
CA CYS A 279 24.21 -2.12 -19.86
C CYS A 279 23.74 -3.28 -18.98
N GLU A 280 23.31 -3.02 -17.74
CA GLU A 280 22.54 -3.96 -16.93
C GLU A 280 21.82 -3.21 -15.80
N VAL A 281 20.67 -3.71 -15.37
CA VAL A 281 19.89 -3.24 -14.23
C VAL A 281 19.50 -4.44 -13.36
N GLN A 282 20.03 -4.49 -12.15
CA GLN A 282 19.66 -5.49 -11.15
C GLN A 282 18.83 -4.84 -10.04
N VAL A 283 17.72 -5.47 -9.66
CA VAL A 283 16.83 -5.00 -8.59
C VAL A 283 16.81 -6.05 -7.49
N PHE A 284 16.99 -5.62 -6.24
CA PHE A 284 17.09 -6.48 -5.07
C PHE A 284 16.00 -6.14 -4.06
N GLY A 285 15.45 -7.16 -3.41
CA GLY A 285 14.40 -7.01 -2.42
C GLY A 285 13.71 -8.33 -2.07
N THR A 286 12.46 -8.26 -1.66
CA THR A 286 11.60 -9.42 -1.41
C THR A 286 10.26 -9.22 -2.11
N TYR A 287 9.55 -10.31 -2.44
CA TYR A 287 8.19 -10.18 -2.94
C TYR A 287 7.24 -9.81 -1.78
N ALA A 288 6.41 -8.79 -1.99
CA ALA A 288 5.55 -8.24 -0.95
C ALA A 288 4.16 -8.88 -0.99
N SER A 289 3.75 -9.47 0.14
CA SER A 289 2.32 -9.68 0.43
C SER A 289 1.77 -8.42 1.09
N LEU A 290 0.75 -7.81 0.49
CA LEU A 290 0.00 -6.76 1.18
C LEU A 290 -0.91 -7.42 2.22
N ALA A 291 -0.79 -7.01 3.48
CA ALA A 291 -1.73 -7.41 4.52
C ALA A 291 -3.16 -6.93 4.20
N HIS A 292 -4.16 -7.63 4.72
CA HIS A 292 -5.56 -7.20 4.73
C HIS A 292 -6.22 -7.64 6.05
N LYS A 293 -7.26 -6.92 6.48
CA LYS A 293 -8.04 -7.28 7.68
C LYS A 293 -9.35 -7.95 7.28
N GLY A 294 -9.57 -9.19 7.74
CA GLY A 294 -10.76 -9.97 7.43
C GLY A 294 -10.65 -10.81 6.15
N VAL A 295 -11.73 -11.53 5.83
CA VAL A 295 -11.82 -12.47 4.71
C VAL A 295 -11.98 -11.76 3.37
N ARG A 296 -11.59 -12.40 2.27
CA ARG A 296 -11.88 -11.93 0.91
C ARG A 296 -13.38 -12.03 0.65
N LEU A 297 -14.03 -10.90 0.40
CA LEU A 297 -15.45 -10.83 0.08
C LEU A 297 -15.64 -11.12 -1.42
N PRO A 298 -16.48 -12.11 -1.81
CA PRO A 298 -16.78 -12.35 -3.22
C PRO A 298 -17.56 -11.17 -3.80
N LEU A 299 -17.12 -10.69 -4.97
CA LEU A 299 -17.76 -9.65 -5.75
C LEU A 299 -18.44 -10.29 -6.97
N GLN A 300 -19.66 -9.86 -7.28
CA GLN A 300 -20.50 -10.42 -8.34
C GLN A 300 -21.33 -9.34 -9.06
N ALA A 301 -21.98 -9.74 -10.15
CA ALA A 301 -22.93 -8.91 -10.90
C ALA A 301 -22.38 -7.51 -11.25
N CYS A 302 -21.14 -7.47 -11.76
CA CYS A 302 -20.45 -6.23 -12.06
C CYS A 302 -21.15 -5.42 -13.16
N ARG A 303 -20.87 -4.10 -13.16
CA ARG A 303 -21.30 -3.13 -14.17
C ARG A 303 -20.21 -2.08 -14.35
N GLN A 304 -20.23 -1.39 -15.48
CA GLN A 304 -19.32 -0.29 -15.76
C GLN A 304 -19.99 0.74 -16.68
N SER A 305 -19.46 1.96 -16.70
CA SER A 305 -20.06 3.11 -17.38
C SER A 305 -20.10 3.01 -18.91
N SER A 306 -19.17 2.26 -19.48
CA SER A 306 -19.12 1.85 -20.89
C SER A 306 -18.17 0.67 -21.02
N THR A 307 -18.24 -0.06 -22.13
CA THR A 307 -17.48 -1.31 -22.33
C THR A 307 -16.58 -1.22 -23.55
N HIS A 308 -15.28 -1.35 -23.31
CA HIS A 308 -14.28 -1.74 -24.31
C HIS A 308 -13.84 -3.20 -24.07
N THR A 309 -13.61 -3.57 -22.81
CA THR A 309 -13.54 -4.98 -22.37
C THR A 309 -14.47 -5.22 -21.16
N PRO A 310 -14.98 -6.44 -20.94
CA PRO A 310 -16.01 -6.70 -19.92
C PRO A 310 -15.57 -6.39 -18.48
N CYS A 311 -16.53 -5.96 -17.64
CA CYS A 311 -16.27 -5.63 -16.23
C CYS A 311 -15.81 -6.82 -15.38
N HIS A 312 -16.15 -8.06 -15.77
CA HIS A 312 -15.88 -9.26 -14.96
C HIS A 312 -14.39 -9.58 -14.89
N ARG A 313 -13.60 -9.10 -15.86
CA ARG A 313 -12.12 -9.20 -15.89
C ARG A 313 -11.42 -8.44 -14.75
N ALA A 314 -12.18 -7.75 -13.89
CA ALA A 314 -11.67 -7.12 -12.67
C ALA A 314 -12.07 -7.88 -11.39
N ILE A 315 -12.74 -9.02 -11.51
CA ILE A 315 -13.19 -9.90 -10.41
C ILE A 315 -13.08 -11.38 -10.81
N ASP A 316 -12.23 -11.70 -11.78
CA ASP A 316 -12.06 -13.07 -12.32
C ASP A 316 -11.07 -13.91 -11.48
N GLY A 317 -10.42 -13.31 -10.49
CA GLY A 317 -9.43 -13.96 -9.62
C GLY A 317 -8.00 -13.91 -10.14
N ASN A 318 -7.77 -13.43 -11.37
CA ASN A 318 -6.47 -13.41 -12.02
C ASN A 318 -5.84 -12.01 -11.93
N THR A 319 -4.85 -11.86 -11.05
CA THR A 319 -4.15 -10.59 -10.81
C THR A 319 -3.19 -10.15 -11.93
N ASN A 320 -3.33 -10.68 -13.16
CA ASN A 320 -2.44 -10.38 -14.27
C ASN A 320 -2.69 -8.98 -14.86
N GLN A 321 -1.85 -8.03 -14.46
CA GLN A 321 -1.94 -6.64 -14.87
C GLN A 321 -1.44 -6.37 -16.31
N LYS A 322 -0.93 -7.39 -17.04
CA LYS A 322 -0.51 -7.24 -18.44
C LYS A 322 -1.74 -7.28 -19.36
N TRP A 323 -1.80 -6.36 -20.33
CA TRP A 323 -2.92 -6.30 -21.29
C TRP A 323 -3.13 -7.60 -22.08
N SER A 324 -2.05 -8.25 -22.50
CA SER A 324 -2.07 -9.55 -23.18
C SER A 324 -2.55 -10.71 -22.31
N GLY A 325 -2.61 -10.51 -20.98
CA GLY A 325 -3.15 -11.49 -20.03
C GLY A 325 -4.67 -11.60 -20.05
N ASN A 326 -5.37 -10.75 -20.80
CA ASN A 326 -6.84 -10.72 -20.91
C ASN A 326 -7.64 -10.54 -19.59
N SER A 327 -7.00 -10.37 -18.43
CA SER A 327 -7.64 -10.03 -17.14
C SER A 327 -7.57 -8.54 -16.83
N CYS A 328 -8.07 -7.70 -17.73
CA CYS A 328 -8.35 -6.30 -17.39
C CYS A 328 -9.68 -5.87 -17.98
N SER A 329 -10.53 -5.27 -17.14
CA SER A 329 -11.67 -4.45 -17.56
C SER A 329 -11.17 -3.15 -18.20
N HIS A 330 -11.99 -2.51 -19.03
CA HIS A 330 -11.65 -1.29 -19.75
C HIS A 330 -12.92 -0.57 -20.18
N THR A 331 -13.13 0.66 -19.70
CA THR A 331 -14.19 1.55 -20.20
C THR A 331 -13.75 2.27 -21.48
N ASN A 332 -14.67 2.87 -22.24
CA ASN A 332 -14.29 3.87 -23.25
C ASN A 332 -13.78 5.14 -22.57
N MET A 333 -13.15 6.05 -23.33
CA MET A 333 -12.74 7.36 -22.81
C MET A 333 -13.97 8.24 -22.59
N GLN A 334 -14.24 8.62 -21.35
CA GLN A 334 -15.41 9.44 -21.02
C GLN A 334 -15.15 10.31 -19.80
N ASN A 335 -16.09 11.22 -19.51
CA ASN A 335 -16.05 11.99 -18.27
C ASN A 335 -16.43 11.06 -17.11
N LYS A 336 -15.57 10.98 -16.08
CA LYS A 336 -15.81 10.25 -14.82
C LYS A 336 -16.29 8.79 -15.01
N PRO A 337 -15.55 7.94 -15.76
CA PRO A 337 -15.89 6.52 -15.91
C PRO A 337 -15.95 5.82 -14.55
N TRP A 338 -16.81 4.81 -14.44
CA TRP A 338 -17.03 4.04 -13.22
C TRP A 338 -17.10 2.54 -13.50
N TRP A 339 -16.70 1.77 -12.50
CA TRP A 339 -16.85 0.31 -12.41
C TRP A 339 -17.49 0.00 -11.05
N GLN A 340 -18.32 -1.03 -11.01
CA GLN A 340 -19.10 -1.40 -9.83
C GLN A 340 -19.28 -2.91 -9.75
N ALA A 341 -19.29 -3.46 -8.54
CA ALA A 341 -19.72 -4.83 -8.27
C ALA A 341 -20.40 -4.93 -6.90
N ASN A 342 -21.14 -6.02 -6.69
CA ASN A 342 -21.95 -6.24 -5.50
C ASN A 342 -21.40 -7.41 -4.69
N THR A 343 -21.56 -7.41 -3.36
CA THR A 343 -21.41 -8.62 -2.54
C THR A 343 -22.74 -9.39 -2.48
N PRO A 344 -22.73 -10.74 -2.40
CA PRO A 344 -23.93 -11.56 -2.30
C PRO A 344 -24.91 -11.17 -1.18
N ARG A 345 -24.38 -10.70 -0.05
CA ARG A 345 -25.13 -10.16 1.09
C ARG A 345 -24.39 -8.96 1.68
N LEU A 346 -25.02 -8.24 2.61
CA LEU A 346 -24.43 -7.09 3.28
C LEU A 346 -23.08 -7.44 3.92
N ALA A 347 -22.08 -6.58 3.71
CA ALA A 347 -20.73 -6.76 4.21
C ALA A 347 -20.20 -5.48 4.86
N HIS A 348 -19.40 -5.64 5.91
CA HIS A 348 -18.49 -4.60 6.37
C HIS A 348 -17.20 -4.73 5.56
N PHE A 349 -17.02 -3.85 4.58
CA PHE A 349 -15.74 -3.66 3.91
C PHE A 349 -14.76 -3.07 4.94
N HIS A 350 -13.53 -3.59 5.01
CA HIS A 350 -12.44 -2.99 5.77
C HIS A 350 -11.41 -2.38 4.80
N THR A 351 -11.05 -3.14 3.77
CA THR A 351 -10.11 -2.68 2.73
C THR A 351 -10.52 -3.12 1.34
N VAL A 352 -10.13 -2.32 0.34
CA VAL A 352 -10.29 -2.63 -1.09
C VAL A 352 -8.92 -2.57 -1.73
N ARG A 353 -8.51 -3.65 -2.41
CA ARG A 353 -7.25 -3.72 -3.14
C ARG A 353 -7.51 -3.66 -4.64
N ILE A 354 -6.78 -2.80 -5.33
CA ILE A 354 -6.86 -2.61 -6.77
C ILE A 354 -5.53 -2.99 -7.40
N TYR A 355 -5.57 -3.86 -8.40
CA TYR A 355 -4.48 -4.18 -9.32
C TYR A 355 -4.73 -3.39 -10.61
N ASN A 356 -3.85 -2.43 -10.88
CA ASN A 356 -3.94 -1.48 -11.99
C ASN A 356 -3.12 -2.00 -13.19
N ARG A 357 -3.54 -1.70 -14.42
CA ARG A 357 -2.86 -2.13 -15.64
C ARG A 357 -1.39 -1.72 -15.68
N LEU A 358 -0.50 -2.67 -15.93
CA LEU A 358 0.93 -2.44 -16.19
C LEU A 358 1.11 -2.04 -17.66
N CYS A 359 1.29 -0.74 -17.92
CA CYS A 359 1.57 -0.24 -19.28
C CYS A 359 2.57 0.92 -19.36
N GLY A 360 3.19 1.31 -18.23
CA GLY A 360 4.22 2.34 -18.16
C GLY A 360 3.69 3.78 -18.16
N PRO A 361 4.57 4.80 -18.35
CA PRO A 361 4.19 6.20 -18.30
C PRO A 361 3.56 6.59 -19.65
N GLY A 362 2.23 6.46 -19.73
CA GLY A 362 1.43 6.84 -20.90
C GLY A 362 -0.05 6.52 -20.73
N CYS A 363 -0.39 5.32 -20.27
CA CYS A 363 -1.78 4.89 -20.03
C CYS A 363 -2.12 4.67 -18.55
N SER A 364 -1.29 5.19 -17.64
CA SER A 364 -1.35 4.92 -16.20
C SER A 364 -1.68 6.15 -15.33
N SER A 365 -1.45 7.37 -15.83
CA SER A 365 -1.89 8.64 -15.22
C SER A 365 -3.41 8.73 -15.04
N HIS A 366 -4.15 7.98 -15.86
CA HIS A 366 -5.60 7.96 -15.98
C HIS A 366 -6.34 7.42 -14.74
N GLN A 367 -5.68 6.66 -13.87
CA GLN A 367 -6.28 6.03 -12.68
C GLN A 367 -5.76 6.59 -11.35
N ASN A 368 -4.95 7.65 -11.40
CA ASN A 368 -4.43 8.29 -10.20
C ASN A 368 -5.39 9.31 -9.58
N ASN A 369 -6.65 9.30 -10.03
CA ASN A 369 -7.72 10.22 -9.67
C ASN A 369 -9.02 9.43 -9.55
N ILE A 370 -9.14 8.63 -8.48
CA ILE A 370 -10.28 7.74 -8.23
C ILE A 370 -10.90 7.96 -6.85
N VAL A 371 -12.19 7.69 -6.74
CA VAL A 371 -12.91 7.59 -5.47
C VAL A 371 -13.52 6.19 -5.36
N ILE A 372 -13.35 5.58 -4.20
CA ILE A 372 -13.94 4.30 -3.81
C ILE A 372 -15.14 4.59 -2.92
N LYS A 373 -16.27 3.99 -3.27
CA LYS A 373 -17.56 4.18 -2.63
C LYS A 373 -18.17 2.84 -2.23
N VAL A 374 -18.89 2.87 -1.11
CA VAL A 374 -19.77 1.78 -0.70
C VAL A 374 -21.18 2.36 -0.56
N ASP A 375 -22.13 1.76 -1.27
CA ASP A 375 -23.52 2.22 -1.43
C ASP A 375 -23.65 3.70 -1.82
N GLY A 376 -22.84 4.10 -2.81
CA GLY A 376 -22.82 5.43 -3.42
C GLY A 376 -22.08 6.51 -2.62
N VAL A 377 -21.79 6.28 -1.34
CA VAL A 377 -21.08 7.22 -0.46
C VAL A 377 -19.58 6.87 -0.40
N PRO A 378 -18.66 7.85 -0.47
CA PRO A 378 -17.21 7.61 -0.40
C PRO A 378 -16.76 6.89 0.87
N CYS A 379 -15.69 6.11 0.74
CA CYS A 379 -14.95 5.53 1.87
C CYS A 379 -13.43 5.71 1.71
N ALA A 380 -12.94 5.88 0.47
CA ALA A 380 -11.53 6.17 0.17
C ALA A 380 -11.43 7.04 -1.09
N SER A 381 -10.35 7.81 -1.22
CA SER A 381 -10.00 8.52 -2.45
C SER A 381 -8.51 8.37 -2.75
N TYR A 382 -8.14 8.61 -4.01
CA TYR A 382 -6.77 8.62 -4.46
C TYR A 382 -6.59 9.71 -5.50
N HIS A 383 -5.76 10.70 -5.14
CA HIS A 383 -5.35 11.81 -6.00
C HIS A 383 -3.82 11.86 -5.99
N SER A 384 -3.20 11.57 -7.13
CA SER A 384 -1.74 11.54 -7.24
C SER A 384 -1.27 11.89 -8.66
N SER A 385 -0.08 12.48 -8.75
CA SER A 385 0.68 12.56 -9.99
C SER A 385 1.39 11.25 -10.33
N HIS A 386 1.50 10.33 -9.37
CA HIS A 386 2.25 9.07 -9.48
C HIS A 386 1.34 7.87 -9.65
N TYR A 387 1.79 6.92 -10.46
CA TYR A 387 1.15 5.63 -10.68
C TYR A 387 1.17 4.76 -9.40
N PHE A 388 0.32 3.73 -9.39
CA PHE A 388 0.48 2.58 -8.51
C PHE A 388 0.17 1.30 -9.30
N SER A 389 0.98 0.26 -9.12
CA SER A 389 0.72 -1.07 -9.68
C SER A 389 -0.39 -1.77 -8.89
N VAL A 390 -0.17 -1.96 -7.58
CA VAL A 390 -1.12 -2.55 -6.65
C VAL A 390 -1.23 -1.66 -5.42
N LYS A 391 -2.45 -1.30 -5.03
CA LYS A 391 -2.70 -0.49 -3.83
C LYS A 391 -3.90 -1.04 -3.05
N THR A 392 -3.73 -1.13 -1.73
CA THR A 392 -4.81 -1.43 -0.80
C THR A 392 -5.26 -0.11 -0.16
N PHE A 393 -6.56 0.12 -0.13
CA PHE A 393 -7.23 1.30 0.40
C PHE A 393 -8.05 0.92 1.62
N HIS A 394 -7.97 1.71 2.69
CA HIS A 394 -8.88 1.57 3.82
C HIS A 394 -10.27 2.08 3.42
N CYS A 395 -11.30 1.30 3.71
CA CYS A 395 -12.68 1.55 3.33
C CYS A 395 -13.59 0.91 4.38
N ASN A 396 -13.46 1.35 5.64
CA ASN A 396 -14.23 0.84 6.79
C ASN A 396 -15.69 1.24 6.66
N ARG A 397 -16.49 0.42 5.96
CA ARG A 397 -17.86 0.78 5.60
C ARG A 397 -18.76 -0.42 5.43
N VAL A 398 -19.94 -0.37 6.05
CA VAL A 398 -21.00 -1.36 5.80
C VAL A 398 -21.80 -0.98 4.55
N GLY A 399 -22.06 -1.96 3.70
CA GLY A 399 -22.91 -1.83 2.52
C GLY A 399 -22.87 -3.09 1.66
N GLN A 400 -23.26 -2.99 0.39
CA GLN A 400 -23.27 -4.14 -0.52
C GLN A 400 -22.71 -3.83 -1.91
N ILE A 401 -22.85 -2.59 -2.38
CA ILE A 401 -22.35 -2.14 -3.68
C ILE A 401 -21.00 -1.45 -3.50
N LEU A 402 -19.94 -2.04 -4.05
CA LEU A 402 -18.63 -1.41 -4.19
C LEU A 402 -18.53 -0.72 -5.55
N GLU A 403 -18.25 0.58 -5.56
CA GLU A 403 -18.07 1.39 -6.77
C GLU A 403 -16.69 2.06 -6.75
N ILE A 404 -15.99 2.00 -7.87
CA ILE A 404 -14.71 2.67 -8.13
C ILE A 404 -14.94 3.57 -9.34
N HIS A 405 -14.75 4.88 -9.20
CA HIS A 405 -14.89 5.81 -10.33
C HIS A 405 -13.76 6.81 -10.42
N SER A 406 -13.46 7.25 -11.64
CA SER A 406 -12.52 8.35 -11.89
C SER A 406 -13.19 9.70 -11.62
N THR A 407 -12.45 10.66 -11.07
CA THR A 407 -12.92 12.05 -10.92
C THR A 407 -12.68 12.93 -12.14
N VAL A 408 -11.93 12.43 -13.14
CA VAL A 408 -11.52 13.17 -14.34
C VAL A 408 -12.03 12.50 -15.63
N ARG A 409 -11.84 13.15 -16.79
CA ARG A 409 -12.06 12.51 -18.10
C ARG A 409 -10.95 11.48 -18.34
N SER A 410 -11.33 10.22 -18.53
CA SER A 410 -10.37 9.12 -18.46
C SER A 410 -10.87 7.82 -19.10
N TYR A 411 -9.98 6.83 -19.13
CA TYR A 411 -10.30 5.41 -19.19
C TYR A 411 -10.19 4.83 -17.77
N LEU A 412 -11.06 3.91 -17.38
CA LEU A 412 -10.90 3.10 -16.16
C LEU A 412 -10.53 1.67 -16.56
N MET A 413 -9.37 1.17 -16.12
CA MET A 413 -8.86 -0.16 -16.48
C MET A 413 -8.39 -0.94 -15.24
N LEU A 414 -9.31 -1.69 -14.65
CA LEU A 414 -9.05 -2.46 -13.42
C LEU A 414 -8.75 -3.91 -13.82
N CYS A 415 -7.59 -4.43 -13.40
CA CYS A 415 -7.17 -5.81 -13.71
C CYS A 415 -7.50 -6.81 -12.60
N GLU A 416 -7.68 -6.34 -11.36
CA GLU A 416 -8.35 -7.11 -10.32
C GLU A 416 -8.77 -6.14 -9.20
N VAL A 417 -9.95 -6.38 -8.61
CA VAL A 417 -10.51 -5.67 -7.46
C VAL A 417 -10.84 -6.70 -6.39
N GLN A 418 -10.16 -6.62 -5.26
CA GLN A 418 -10.34 -7.53 -4.12
C GLN A 418 -10.87 -6.75 -2.93
N ALA A 419 -12.10 -7.05 -2.51
CA ALA A 419 -12.66 -6.54 -1.27
C ALA A 419 -12.30 -7.47 -0.10
N PHE A 420 -11.95 -6.90 1.05
CA PHE A 420 -11.67 -7.63 2.28
C PHE A 420 -12.46 -7.04 3.44
N GLY A 421 -12.98 -7.90 4.32
CA GLY A 421 -13.90 -7.47 5.36
C GLY A 421 -14.50 -8.61 6.16
N LYS A 422 -15.71 -8.40 6.65
CA LYS A 422 -16.56 -9.45 7.24
C LYS A 422 -18.00 -9.31 6.76
N TRP A 423 -18.75 -10.41 6.78
CA TRP A 423 -20.19 -10.36 6.56
C TRP A 423 -20.85 -9.54 7.68
N ALA A 424 -21.74 -8.63 7.32
CA ALA A 424 -22.45 -7.81 8.28
C ALA A 424 -23.77 -8.49 8.66
N SER A 425 -23.85 -9.02 9.88
CA SER A 425 -25.14 -9.20 10.53
C SER A 425 -25.67 -7.82 10.90
N LEU A 426 -26.86 -7.47 10.41
CA LEU A 426 -27.60 -6.35 10.99
C LEU A 426 -28.22 -6.87 12.28
N ALA A 427 -27.70 -6.40 13.42
CA ALA A 427 -28.38 -6.55 14.70
C ALA A 427 -29.83 -6.05 14.57
N HIS A 428 -30.75 -6.72 15.25
CA HIS A 428 -32.13 -6.28 15.40
C HIS A 428 -32.59 -6.43 16.83
N THR A 429 -33.60 -5.63 17.19
CA THR A 429 -34.23 -5.67 18.50
C THR A 429 -35.61 -6.34 18.36
N GLY A 430 -35.80 -7.45 19.09
CA GLY A 430 -37.01 -8.27 19.03
C GLY A 430 -37.00 -9.34 17.93
N PRO A 431 -37.86 -10.37 18.03
CA PRO A 431 -38.03 -11.40 17.01
C PRO A 431 -38.66 -10.86 15.72
N LEU A 432 -38.46 -11.59 14.62
CA LEU A 432 -39.09 -11.32 13.33
C LEU A 432 -40.60 -11.61 13.41
N LEU A 433 -41.43 -10.64 13.03
CA LEU A 433 -42.87 -10.73 12.98
C LEU A 433 -43.33 -11.03 11.54
N PRO A 434 -44.02 -12.16 11.28
CA PRO A 434 -44.54 -12.45 9.95
C PRO A 434 -45.55 -11.40 9.47
N LEU A 435 -45.43 -11.05 8.19
CA LEU A 435 -46.33 -10.13 7.49
C LEU A 435 -47.29 -10.89 6.57
N LYS A 436 -48.52 -10.38 6.46
CA LYS A 436 -49.59 -10.87 5.58
C LYS A 436 -50.34 -9.68 4.97
N HIS A 437 -51.27 -9.97 4.04
CA HIS A 437 -52.19 -8.99 3.44
C HIS A 437 -51.49 -7.71 2.95
N CYS A 438 -50.48 -7.87 2.10
CA CYS A 438 -49.83 -6.71 1.49
C CYS A 438 -50.74 -6.02 0.48
N SER A 439 -50.54 -4.72 0.29
CA SER A 439 -51.04 -3.98 -0.86
C SER A 439 -50.09 -2.85 -1.22
N GLN A 440 -50.25 -2.28 -2.41
CA GLN A 440 -49.39 -1.21 -2.90
C GLN A 440 -50.16 -0.26 -3.81
N SER A 441 -49.71 0.99 -3.83
CA SER A 441 -50.31 2.13 -4.53
C SER A 441 -50.54 1.95 -6.03
N SER A 442 -49.74 1.11 -6.70
CA SER A 442 -49.99 0.61 -8.06
C SER A 442 -49.11 -0.61 -8.29
N THR A 443 -49.45 -1.44 -9.27
CA THR A 443 -48.75 -2.71 -9.52
C THR A 443 -48.07 -2.74 -10.89
N HIS A 444 -46.79 -3.08 -10.88
CA HIS A 444 -46.04 -3.62 -12.02
C HIS A 444 -45.48 -5.02 -11.69
N THR A 445 -45.06 -5.27 -10.44
CA THR A 445 -44.90 -6.64 -9.90
C THR A 445 -45.57 -6.76 -8.52
N PRO A 446 -46.05 -7.94 -8.09
CA PRO A 446 -46.86 -8.09 -6.88
C PRO A 446 -46.17 -7.63 -5.59
N CYS A 447 -46.96 -7.08 -4.66
CA CYS A 447 -46.47 -6.63 -3.34
C CYS A 447 -45.88 -7.78 -2.50
N ALA A 448 -46.34 -9.02 -2.71
CA ALA A 448 -45.97 -10.19 -1.92
C ALA A 448 -44.49 -10.58 -2.08
N ARG A 449 -43.86 -10.16 -3.18
CA ARG A 449 -42.41 -10.33 -3.45
C ARG A 449 -41.50 -9.49 -2.54
N ALA A 450 -42.05 -8.76 -1.58
CA ALA A 450 -41.31 -8.05 -0.56
C ALA A 450 -41.56 -8.60 0.86
N ILE A 451 -42.24 -9.74 0.97
CA ILE A 451 -42.49 -10.52 2.19
C ILE A 451 -42.39 -12.02 1.88
N ASP A 452 -41.53 -12.41 0.94
CA ASP A 452 -41.42 -13.79 0.44
C ASP A 452 -40.28 -14.59 1.09
N GLY A 453 -39.59 -13.99 2.07
CA GLY A 453 -38.46 -14.57 2.80
C GLY A 453 -37.13 -14.48 2.08
N LYS A 454 -37.08 -14.01 0.82
CA LYS A 454 -35.86 -14.03 0.00
C LYS A 454 -35.21 -12.66 -0.02
N LEU A 455 -34.07 -12.55 0.68
CA LEU A 455 -33.22 -11.35 0.74
C LEU A 455 -32.53 -10.98 -0.60
N ALA A 456 -32.98 -11.55 -1.74
CA ALA A 456 -32.33 -11.48 -3.02
C ALA A 456 -32.69 -10.18 -3.77
N GLN A 457 -31.85 -9.15 -3.59
CA GLN A 457 -32.12 -7.80 -4.10
C GLN A 457 -31.94 -7.61 -5.62
N HIS A 458 -31.63 -8.67 -6.37
CA HIS A 458 -31.52 -8.64 -7.83
C HIS A 458 -32.86 -8.98 -8.49
N PHE A 459 -33.29 -8.15 -9.45
CA PHE A 459 -34.62 -8.30 -10.08
C PHE A 459 -34.83 -9.65 -10.80
N THR A 460 -33.76 -10.28 -11.28
CA THR A 460 -33.78 -11.62 -11.89
C THR A 460 -34.13 -12.74 -10.91
N ALA A 461 -33.96 -12.53 -9.59
CA ALA A 461 -34.40 -13.47 -8.57
C ALA A 461 -35.94 -13.56 -8.43
N LYS A 462 -36.67 -12.66 -9.11
CA LYS A 462 -38.13 -12.52 -9.06
C LYS A 462 -38.71 -12.17 -7.67
N SER A 463 -37.86 -11.85 -6.68
CA SER A 463 -38.21 -11.38 -5.33
C SER A 463 -38.02 -9.86 -5.17
N CYS A 464 -38.71 -9.08 -6.02
CA CYS A 464 -38.93 -7.67 -5.74
C CYS A 464 -40.34 -7.23 -6.15
N SER A 465 -41.02 -6.52 -5.25
CA SER A 465 -42.20 -5.71 -5.56
C SER A 465 -41.82 -4.49 -6.40
N HIS A 466 -42.78 -3.94 -7.14
CA HIS A 466 -42.55 -2.81 -8.02
C HIS A 466 -43.87 -2.08 -8.31
N THR A 467 -43.95 -0.80 -7.94
CA THR A 467 -45.05 0.09 -8.35
C THR A 467 -44.85 0.62 -9.76
N LYS A 468 -45.87 1.25 -10.35
CA LYS A 468 -45.68 2.15 -11.50
C LYS A 468 -44.98 3.44 -11.03
N MET A 469 -44.46 4.24 -11.96
CA MET A 469 -43.92 5.57 -11.64
C MET A 469 -45.06 6.54 -11.35
N GLN A 470 -45.12 7.05 -10.12
CA GLN A 470 -46.18 7.98 -9.71
C GLN A 470 -45.71 8.89 -8.58
N THR A 471 -46.51 9.89 -8.23
CA THR A 471 -46.30 10.72 -7.05
C THR A 471 -46.59 9.92 -5.78
N LYS A 472 -45.71 10.05 -4.78
CA LYS A 472 -45.83 9.41 -3.45
C LYS A 472 -46.24 7.92 -3.47
N PRO A 473 -45.55 7.05 -4.22
CA PRO A 473 -45.86 5.62 -4.23
C PRO A 473 -45.63 5.02 -2.84
N TRP A 474 -46.55 4.14 -2.44
CA TRP A 474 -46.51 3.41 -1.19
C TRP A 474 -46.70 1.90 -1.39
N TRP A 475 -46.20 1.14 -0.42
CA TRP A 475 -46.39 -0.29 -0.19
C TRP A 475 -46.76 -0.46 1.29
N GLN A 476 -47.61 -1.44 1.62
CA GLN A 476 -47.93 -1.78 3.01
C GLN A 476 -48.15 -3.29 3.18
N ALA A 477 -48.01 -3.76 4.42
CA ALA A 477 -48.46 -5.08 4.85
C ALA A 477 -48.84 -5.04 6.34
N LYS A 478 -49.54 -6.09 6.81
CA LYS A 478 -49.98 -6.22 8.21
C LYS A 478 -49.24 -7.34 8.93
N THR A 479 -48.90 -7.13 10.20
CA THR A 479 -48.53 -8.24 11.10
C THR A 479 -49.76 -9.12 11.39
N ILE A 480 -49.54 -10.39 11.77
CA ILE A 480 -50.65 -11.33 12.08
C ILE A 480 -51.59 -10.80 13.17
N LYS A 481 -51.02 -10.16 14.21
CA LYS A 481 -51.74 -9.49 15.30
C LYS A 481 -51.08 -8.12 15.55
N PRO A 482 -51.77 -7.16 16.21
CA PRO A 482 -51.14 -5.94 16.70
C PRO A 482 -49.89 -6.25 17.54
N ALA A 483 -48.85 -5.44 17.35
CA ALA A 483 -47.54 -5.64 17.94
C ALA A 483 -46.89 -4.31 18.32
N PHE A 484 -45.98 -4.36 19.29
CA PHE A 484 -45.01 -3.30 19.50
C PHE A 484 -43.87 -3.47 18.49
N ILE A 485 -43.92 -2.73 17.39
CA ILE A 485 -42.96 -2.78 16.30
C ILE A 485 -41.74 -1.95 16.68
N GLN A 486 -40.66 -2.64 17.03
CA GLN A 486 -39.39 -2.03 17.43
C GLN A 486 -38.63 -1.54 16.20
N GLN A 487 -38.53 -2.37 15.15
CA GLN A 487 -37.77 -2.05 13.94
C GLN A 487 -38.44 -2.52 12.65
N VAL A 488 -38.15 -1.81 11.56
CA VAL A 488 -38.50 -2.20 10.19
C VAL A 488 -37.22 -2.20 9.36
N ARG A 489 -36.89 -3.32 8.70
CA ARG A 489 -35.73 -3.44 7.82
C ARG A 489 -36.19 -3.58 6.37
N ILE A 490 -35.60 -2.75 5.52
CA ILE A 490 -35.89 -2.71 4.08
C ILE A 490 -34.67 -3.20 3.32
N TYR A 491 -34.88 -4.19 2.44
CA TYR A 491 -33.96 -4.61 1.39
C TYR A 491 -34.46 -4.05 0.05
N ALA A 492 -33.72 -3.11 -0.52
CA ALA A 492 -34.05 -2.40 -1.75
C ALA A 492 -33.45 -3.08 -2.99
N ARG A 493 -34.00 -2.81 -4.17
CA ARG A 493 -33.43 -3.33 -5.44
C ARG A 493 -31.98 -2.88 -5.65
N LEU A 494 -31.10 -3.86 -5.85
CA LEU A 494 -29.68 -3.70 -6.13
C LEU A 494 -29.45 -3.64 -7.64
N CYS A 495 -29.30 -2.44 -8.19
CA CYS A 495 -28.88 -2.26 -9.60
C CYS A 495 -27.97 -1.04 -9.84
N GLY A 496 -27.36 -0.51 -8.78
CA GLY A 496 -26.52 0.68 -8.83
C GLY A 496 -27.32 1.99 -8.87
N PRO A 497 -26.71 3.09 -9.33
CA PRO A 497 -27.29 4.44 -9.21
C PRO A 497 -28.66 4.60 -9.88
N VAL A 498 -28.99 3.78 -10.89
CA VAL A 498 -30.19 3.94 -11.73
C VAL A 498 -31.49 3.67 -10.97
N CYS A 499 -31.58 2.55 -10.23
CA CYS A 499 -32.77 2.23 -9.44
C CYS A 499 -32.61 2.51 -7.95
N SER A 500 -31.41 2.39 -7.38
CA SER A 500 -31.23 2.57 -5.94
C SER A 500 -31.39 4.06 -5.54
N ARG A 501 -31.37 5.00 -6.51
CA ARG A 501 -31.81 6.41 -6.32
C ARG A 501 -33.32 6.58 -6.06
N TYR A 502 -34.16 5.63 -6.47
CA TYR A 502 -35.61 5.73 -6.34
C TYR A 502 -36.09 5.63 -4.89
N LEU A 503 -35.22 5.15 -4.00
CA LEU A 503 -35.45 4.92 -2.58
C LEU A 503 -34.63 5.88 -1.69
N LYS A 504 -34.32 7.08 -2.20
CA LYS A 504 -33.61 8.14 -1.46
C LYS A 504 -34.46 8.90 -0.45
N ASN A 505 -35.77 8.92 -0.64
CA ASN A 505 -36.72 9.75 0.10
C ASN A 505 -37.89 8.87 0.57
N ILE A 506 -37.73 8.19 1.71
CA ILE A 506 -38.69 7.22 2.25
C ILE A 506 -39.23 7.70 3.60
N ILE A 507 -40.51 7.46 3.87
CA ILE A 507 -41.12 7.52 5.19
C ILE A 507 -41.64 6.11 5.54
N VAL A 508 -41.35 5.67 6.77
CA VAL A 508 -41.89 4.44 7.36
C VAL A 508 -42.94 4.84 8.39
N LYS A 509 -44.13 4.25 8.27
CA LYS A 509 -45.30 4.48 9.12
C LYS A 509 -45.76 3.16 9.76
N VAL A 510 -46.26 3.24 10.99
CA VAL A 510 -46.99 2.16 11.67
C VAL A 510 -48.38 2.71 12.02
N ASP A 511 -49.42 2.04 11.53
CA ASP A 511 -50.84 2.48 11.58
C ASP A 511 -51.00 3.97 11.24
N GLY A 512 -50.47 4.36 10.06
CA GLY A 512 -50.52 5.72 9.52
C GLY A 512 -49.55 6.72 10.15
N ARG A 513 -49.14 6.52 11.41
CA ARG A 513 -48.22 7.40 12.14
C ARG A 513 -46.77 7.17 11.71
N VAL A 514 -46.05 8.25 11.39
CA VAL A 514 -44.62 8.18 11.05
C VAL A 514 -43.83 7.62 12.24
N CYS A 515 -42.92 6.68 11.97
CA CYS A 515 -41.97 6.15 12.96
C CYS A 515 -40.52 6.33 12.53
N ALA A 516 -40.23 6.40 11.22
CA ALA A 516 -38.92 6.75 10.72
C ALA A 516 -39.00 7.48 9.37
N SER A 517 -37.95 8.23 9.03
CA SER A 517 -37.76 8.82 7.70
C SER A 517 -36.32 8.56 7.21
N TYR A 518 -36.16 8.62 5.89
CA TYR A 518 -34.88 8.49 5.20
C TYR A 518 -34.79 9.53 4.10
N HIS A 519 -33.78 10.39 4.18
CA HIS A 519 -33.39 11.30 3.12
C HIS A 519 -31.90 11.09 2.82
N SER A 520 -31.54 10.94 1.54
CA SER A 520 -30.14 10.80 1.14
C SER A 520 -29.77 11.57 -0.12
N THR A 521 -28.93 12.58 0.07
CA THR A 521 -28.31 13.37 -1.00
C THR A 521 -27.23 12.56 -1.73
N ALA A 522 -26.29 11.98 -0.98
CA ALA A 522 -25.07 11.36 -1.52
C ALA A 522 -25.13 9.83 -1.75
N GLY A 523 -26.00 9.09 -1.05
CA GLY A 523 -26.05 7.63 -1.08
C GLY A 523 -27.25 7.05 -1.82
N TYR A 524 -27.29 5.73 -1.91
CA TYR A 524 -28.49 4.98 -2.31
C TYR A 524 -28.71 3.80 -1.36
N LEU A 525 -29.98 3.49 -1.07
CA LEU A 525 -30.33 2.47 -0.07
C LEU A 525 -30.16 1.07 -0.67
N SER A 526 -29.35 0.22 -0.02
CA SER A 526 -29.23 -1.22 -0.30
C SER A 526 -30.07 -1.99 0.72
N THR A 527 -29.58 -2.14 1.95
CA THR A 527 -30.33 -2.63 3.12
C THR A 527 -30.28 -1.58 4.22
N ARG A 528 -31.39 -1.30 4.91
CA ARG A 528 -31.40 -0.44 6.09
C ARG A 528 -32.44 -0.88 7.12
N THR A 529 -32.02 -0.94 8.38
CA THR A 529 -32.92 -1.06 9.54
C THR A 529 -33.33 0.34 10.02
N PHE A 530 -34.61 0.50 10.31
CA PHE A 530 -35.22 1.70 10.88
C PHE A 530 -35.76 1.37 12.26
N ASN A 531 -35.40 2.16 13.27
CA ASN A 531 -36.04 2.10 14.59
C ASN A 531 -37.41 2.78 14.47
N CYS A 532 -38.45 2.11 14.97
CA CYS A 532 -39.82 2.60 14.91
C CYS A 532 -40.52 2.65 16.27
N ASN A 533 -40.21 1.74 17.20
CA ASN A 533 -40.71 1.70 18.58
C ASN A 533 -42.18 2.12 18.76
N ARG A 534 -43.06 1.62 17.89
CA ARG A 534 -44.47 2.05 17.82
C ARG A 534 -45.40 0.84 17.84
N TYR A 535 -46.46 0.94 18.64
CA TYR A 535 -47.53 -0.06 18.64
C TYR A 535 -48.43 0.09 17.41
N GLY A 536 -48.76 -1.03 16.76
CA GLY A 536 -49.71 -1.08 15.66
C GLY A 536 -49.71 -2.42 14.92
N SER A 537 -50.40 -2.47 13.78
CA SER A 537 -50.53 -3.67 12.95
C SER A 537 -50.05 -3.50 11.50
N THR A 538 -50.22 -2.32 10.92
CA THR A 538 -49.96 -2.03 9.51
C THR A 538 -48.65 -1.27 9.36
N VAL A 539 -47.66 -1.87 8.71
CA VAL A 539 -46.42 -1.19 8.31
C VAL A 539 -46.60 -0.67 6.89
N ARG A 540 -46.34 0.63 6.69
CA ARG A 540 -46.40 1.29 5.38
C ARG A 540 -45.09 1.99 5.07
N ILE A 541 -44.59 1.76 3.87
CA ILE A 541 -43.37 2.36 3.32
C ILE A 541 -43.81 3.23 2.14
N GLU A 542 -43.51 4.52 2.21
CA GLU A 542 -43.98 5.54 1.27
C GLU A 542 -42.80 6.39 0.80
N SER A 543 -42.72 6.71 -0.49
CA SER A 543 -41.79 7.73 -0.95
C SER A 543 -42.41 9.12 -0.90
N THR A 544 -41.63 10.17 -0.61
CA THR A 544 -42.12 11.56 -0.75
C THR A 544 -41.98 12.11 -2.18
N ALA A 545 -41.22 11.44 -3.05
CA ALA A 545 -40.93 11.90 -4.41
C ALA A 545 -41.79 11.20 -5.48
N LYS A 546 -41.83 11.76 -6.69
CA LYS A 546 -42.32 11.05 -7.89
C LYS A 546 -41.29 10.01 -8.31
N THR A 547 -41.60 8.73 -8.14
CA THR A 547 -40.62 7.64 -8.25
C THR A 547 -41.27 6.28 -8.49
N TYR A 548 -40.46 5.22 -8.60
CA TYR A 548 -40.87 3.83 -8.47
C TYR A 548 -40.55 3.33 -7.05
N LEU A 549 -41.45 2.62 -6.38
CA LEU A 549 -41.12 1.92 -5.13
C LEU A 549 -40.77 0.46 -5.46
N MET A 550 -39.53 0.05 -5.17
CA MET A 550 -38.98 -1.27 -5.50
C MET A 550 -38.38 -1.96 -4.26
N LEU A 551 -39.21 -2.68 -3.49
CA LEU A 551 -38.79 -3.36 -2.26
C LEU A 551 -38.59 -4.85 -2.56
N CYS A 552 -37.44 -5.41 -2.20
CA CYS A 552 -37.11 -6.81 -2.42
C CYS A 552 -37.33 -7.68 -1.18
N GLU A 553 -37.21 -7.10 0.03
CA GLU A 553 -37.77 -7.70 1.24
C GLU A 553 -38.04 -6.61 2.29
N VAL A 554 -39.08 -6.81 3.10
CA VAL A 554 -39.43 -5.97 4.25
C VAL A 554 -39.59 -6.89 5.47
N GLN A 555 -38.65 -6.78 6.40
CA GLN A 555 -38.68 -7.50 7.68
C GLN A 555 -39.13 -6.56 8.79
N VAL A 556 -39.97 -7.04 9.69
CA VAL A 556 -40.50 -6.27 10.82
C VAL A 556 -40.14 -6.99 12.11
N PHE A 557 -39.55 -6.28 13.07
CA PHE A 557 -39.09 -6.84 14.33
C PHE A 557 -39.80 -6.19 15.50
N GLY A 558 -40.14 -6.97 16.51
CA GLY A 558 -40.90 -6.50 17.67
C GLY A 558 -41.56 -7.64 18.42
N ARG A 559 -42.60 -7.33 19.19
CA ARG A 559 -43.32 -8.32 20.01
C ARG A 559 -44.83 -8.16 19.88
N TYR A 560 -45.55 -9.27 19.72
CA TYR A 560 -47.00 -9.30 19.93
C TYR A 560 -47.30 -9.03 21.42
N GLY A 561 -48.40 -8.35 21.73
CA GLY A 561 -48.75 -8.01 23.11
C GLY A 561 -49.74 -6.86 23.18
N ARG A 562 -50.02 -6.38 24.40
CA ARG A 562 -50.91 -5.22 24.62
C ARG A 562 -50.20 -3.91 24.26
N LYS A 563 -51.01 -2.90 23.90
CA LYS A 563 -50.55 -1.51 23.71
C LYS A 563 -49.87 -1.03 25.00
N PRO A 564 -48.67 -0.44 24.95
CA PRO A 564 -48.08 0.20 26.14
C PRO A 564 -49.06 1.23 26.70
N PRO A 565 -49.21 1.34 28.04
CA PRO A 565 -50.04 2.38 28.64
C PRO A 565 -49.62 3.75 28.11
N THR A 566 -50.58 4.50 27.58
CA THR A 566 -50.37 5.92 27.28
C THR A 566 -50.41 6.67 28.60
N HIS A 567 -49.32 7.38 28.95
CA HIS A 567 -49.38 8.37 30.01
C HIS A 567 -50.55 9.32 29.73
N ILE A 568 -51.39 9.51 30.73
CA ILE A 568 -52.49 10.47 30.72
C ILE A 568 -51.87 11.82 31.11
N GLU A 569 -52.00 12.83 30.24
CA GLU A 569 -51.77 14.22 30.64
C GLU A 569 -52.93 14.65 31.55
N PRO A 570 -52.70 15.32 32.69
CA PRO A 570 -53.78 15.69 33.61
C PRO A 570 -54.72 16.72 32.98
N GLY A 571 -55.92 16.28 32.61
CA GLY A 571 -57.04 17.15 32.28
C GLY A 571 -57.74 17.62 33.56
N THR A 572 -58.07 18.91 33.62
CA THR A 572 -58.81 19.57 34.69
C THR A 572 -60.16 18.92 34.98
N GLY A 573 -60.50 18.72 36.26
CA GLY A 573 -61.78 18.13 36.68
C GLY A 573 -61.92 18.02 38.20
N GLU A 574 -62.30 19.14 38.80
CA GLU A 574 -62.86 19.35 40.14
C GLU A 574 -63.67 18.16 40.74
N GLU A 575 -63.33 17.73 41.96
CA GLU A 575 -64.18 16.86 42.81
C GLU A 575 -64.24 17.41 44.25
N THR A 576 -65.44 17.35 44.84
CA THR A 576 -65.78 17.82 46.19
C THR A 576 -65.98 16.65 47.16
N GLY A 577 -65.81 16.89 48.46
CA GLY A 577 -66.13 15.93 49.54
C GLY A 577 -64.91 15.59 50.43
N THR A 578 -64.52 16.46 51.36
CA THR A 578 -64.94 16.46 52.79
C THR A 578 -64.55 15.21 53.58
N HIS A 579 -63.53 15.39 54.43
CA HIS A 579 -63.13 14.48 55.53
C HIS A 579 -64.18 14.42 56.65
N GLU A 580 -64.17 13.32 57.41
CA GLU A 580 -64.44 13.37 58.86
C GLU A 580 -63.57 12.35 59.63
N THR A 581 -63.40 12.56 60.93
CA THR A 581 -62.31 11.98 61.75
C THR A 581 -62.80 11.25 63.01
N GLY A 582 -62.04 10.26 63.50
CA GLY A 582 -62.28 9.57 64.77
C GLY A 582 -60.98 9.00 65.37
N THR A 583 -60.81 9.08 66.69
CA THR A 583 -59.51 9.02 67.40
C THR A 583 -59.39 7.92 68.49
N THR A 584 -58.19 7.83 69.09
CA THR A 584 -57.69 7.09 70.30
C THR A 584 -56.73 5.91 70.00
N GLY A 585 -55.60 5.72 70.71
CA GLY A 585 -54.92 6.55 71.72
C GLY A 585 -53.52 6.02 72.14
N GLU A 586 -52.67 6.94 72.65
CA GLU A 586 -51.50 6.83 73.56
C GLU A 586 -50.19 6.02 73.26
N SER A 587 -49.10 6.82 73.22
CA SER A 587 -47.79 6.64 73.90
C SER A 587 -46.62 5.90 73.22
N GLY A 588 -45.46 6.58 73.14
CA GLY A 588 -44.14 5.99 72.81
C GLY A 588 -43.33 6.73 71.74
N SER A 589 -42.24 7.41 72.13
CA SER A 589 -41.22 8.01 71.24
C SER A 589 -39.96 8.39 72.06
N PRO A 590 -38.76 8.61 71.47
CA PRO A 590 -38.43 8.67 70.04
C PRO A 590 -37.22 7.80 69.59
N SER A 591 -37.09 7.57 68.27
CA SER A 591 -35.89 7.89 67.44
C SER A 591 -35.75 7.01 66.18
N GLY A 592 -35.21 7.59 65.09
CA GLY A 592 -34.52 6.82 64.04
C GLY A 592 -35.27 6.52 62.72
N HIS A 593 -34.94 7.29 61.69
CA HIS A 593 -35.22 7.12 60.25
C HIS A 593 -35.40 5.68 59.67
N GLY A 594 -36.47 5.48 58.91
CA GLY A 594 -36.44 5.50 57.43
C GLY A 594 -35.84 4.31 56.62
N GLU A 595 -36.69 3.75 55.73
CA GLU A 595 -36.38 2.90 54.55
C GLU A 595 -35.84 1.47 54.80
N THR A 596 -36.41 0.43 54.19
CA THR A 596 -36.19 0.11 52.75
C THR A 596 -37.18 -0.94 52.21
N GLY A 597 -37.48 -0.86 50.91
CA GLY A 597 -38.27 -1.83 50.15
C GLY A 597 -37.40 -2.75 49.25
N GLU A 598 -38.01 -3.82 48.76
CA GLU A 598 -37.34 -5.05 48.35
C GLU A 598 -36.67 -5.05 46.94
N VAL A 599 -35.72 -5.97 46.75
CA VAL A 599 -34.82 -6.07 45.58
C VAL A 599 -35.36 -7.02 44.50
N VAL A 600 -35.24 -6.64 43.21
CA VAL A 600 -35.32 -7.58 42.08
C VAL A 600 -34.10 -7.39 41.16
N SER A 601 -33.43 -8.50 40.84
CA SER A 601 -32.10 -8.55 40.22
C SER A 601 -32.10 -8.55 38.68
N PHE A 602 -30.96 -8.17 38.08
CA PHE A 602 -30.64 -8.38 36.67
C PHE A 602 -29.23 -8.97 36.50
N GLU A 603 -29.13 -10.14 35.86
CA GLU A 603 -27.86 -10.76 35.46
C GLU A 603 -27.19 -10.03 34.29
N ARG A 604 -25.85 -10.05 34.26
CA ARG A 604 -25.03 -9.66 33.09
C ARG A 604 -24.23 -10.87 32.62
N HIS A 605 -24.24 -11.12 31.30
CA HIS A 605 -23.26 -11.99 30.65
C HIS A 605 -22.12 -11.16 30.05
N CYS A 606 -20.88 -11.63 30.22
CA CYS A 606 -19.70 -11.17 29.48
C CYS A 606 -19.47 -12.05 28.24
N ILE A 607 -18.64 -11.59 27.30
CA ILE A 607 -18.21 -12.38 26.13
C ILE A 607 -16.76 -12.84 26.34
N ASP A 608 -16.49 -14.08 26.00
CA ASP A 608 -15.22 -14.80 26.23
C ASP A 608 -13.97 -14.14 25.63
N GLY A 609 -12.82 -14.41 26.25
CA GLY A 609 -11.54 -14.09 25.62
C GLY A 609 -10.26 -14.17 26.45
N HIS A 610 -10.28 -14.51 27.73
CA HIS A 610 -9.06 -14.77 28.52
C HIS A 610 -9.32 -15.68 29.73
N ASP A 611 -8.36 -16.54 30.05
CA ASP A 611 -8.38 -17.41 31.23
C ASP A 611 -8.29 -16.57 32.52
N SER A 612 -9.16 -16.85 33.48
CA SER A 612 -9.36 -16.05 34.70
C SER A 612 -8.59 -16.58 35.92
N SER A 613 -7.74 -17.59 35.76
CA SER A 613 -7.14 -18.35 36.87
C SER A 613 -5.92 -17.74 37.57
N GLU A 614 -5.29 -16.66 37.07
CA GLU A 614 -4.01 -16.14 37.62
C GLU A 614 -3.98 -14.68 38.12
N HIS A 615 -5.10 -13.94 38.19
CA HIS A 615 -5.10 -12.53 38.60
C HIS A 615 -5.70 -12.27 39.99
N LYS A 616 -4.84 -12.08 41.02
CA LYS A 616 -5.23 -11.58 42.34
C LYS A 616 -5.34 -10.04 42.37
N LEU A 617 -6.22 -9.50 43.22
CA LEU A 617 -6.23 -8.06 43.52
C LEU A 617 -4.88 -7.63 44.12
N GLY A 618 -4.32 -6.52 43.62
CA GLY A 618 -3.18 -5.83 44.24
C GLY A 618 -1.87 -5.75 43.46
N THR A 619 -1.75 -6.36 42.26
CA THR A 619 -0.50 -6.34 41.48
C THR A 619 -0.57 -5.49 40.21
N SER A 620 0.46 -4.67 39.96
CA SER A 620 0.59 -3.75 38.82
C SER A 620 1.70 -4.17 37.85
N TRP A 621 1.54 -3.84 36.56
CA TRP A 621 2.53 -4.07 35.50
C TRP A 621 2.58 -2.86 34.54
N THR A 622 3.73 -2.58 33.93
CA THR A 622 3.94 -1.39 33.06
C THR A 622 4.66 -1.73 31.75
N THR A 623 4.37 -0.97 30.69
CA THR A 623 5.19 -0.87 29.47
C THR A 623 5.05 0.53 28.82
N LYS A 624 6.06 1.00 28.07
CA LYS A 624 6.26 2.42 27.67
C LYS A 624 5.97 2.72 26.18
N VAL A 625 5.46 3.93 25.87
CA VAL A 625 5.58 4.62 24.56
C VAL A 625 5.59 6.17 24.69
N PRO A 626 6.38 6.94 23.89
CA PRO A 626 6.37 8.44 23.73
C PRO A 626 6.12 8.92 22.25
N ALA A 627 5.95 10.21 21.85
CA ALA A 627 5.69 11.53 22.49
C ALA A 627 5.24 12.61 21.42
N GLU A 628 4.83 13.83 21.89
CA GLU A 628 4.44 15.11 21.19
C GLU A 628 2.96 15.44 20.82
N GLY A 629 2.29 16.37 21.55
CA GLY A 629 0.81 16.61 21.52
C GLY A 629 0.26 17.90 22.18
N TYR A 630 -1.01 17.88 22.62
CA TYR A 630 -1.86 19.04 23.03
C TYR A 630 -2.97 18.62 24.05
N CYS A 631 -3.70 19.55 24.70
CA CYS A 631 -4.83 19.25 25.63
C CYS A 631 -6.02 20.24 25.54
N TYR A 632 -7.06 19.98 26.35
CA TYR A 632 -8.45 20.42 26.17
C TYR A 632 -9.18 20.63 27.53
N HIS A 633 -10.45 21.08 27.52
CA HIS A 633 -11.31 21.34 28.70
C HIS A 633 -12.49 20.34 28.81
N TYR A 634 -12.74 19.80 30.01
CA TYR A 634 -13.64 18.66 30.24
C TYR A 634 -14.76 18.94 31.29
N SER A 635 -15.95 18.34 31.14
CA SER A 635 -17.01 18.30 32.19
C SER A 635 -17.93 17.08 32.05
N CYS A 636 -18.51 16.60 33.17
CA CYS A 636 -19.45 15.45 33.23
C CYS A 636 -20.47 15.60 34.38
N THR A 637 -21.62 14.93 34.28
CA THR A 637 -22.75 15.00 35.24
C THR A 637 -23.47 13.66 35.42
N GLU A 638 -24.15 13.49 36.56
CA GLU A 638 -25.36 12.67 36.67
C GLU A 638 -26.43 13.45 37.47
N LYS A 639 -27.69 12.99 37.50
CA LYS A 639 -28.85 13.82 37.87
C LYS A 639 -28.96 14.16 39.38
N SER A 640 -28.83 15.45 39.69
CA SER A 640 -29.81 16.17 40.52
C SER A 640 -29.88 17.64 40.05
N GLU A 641 -30.77 18.44 40.65
CA GLU A 641 -31.21 19.73 40.11
C GLU A 641 -30.15 20.85 40.19
N ALA A 642 -30.35 21.88 39.35
CA ALA A 642 -29.58 23.14 39.23
C ALA A 642 -28.19 23.12 38.52
N GLY A 643 -28.21 23.45 37.22
CA GLY A 643 -27.20 24.30 36.55
C GLY A 643 -25.83 23.70 36.16
N PRO A 644 -25.22 24.11 35.03
CA PRO A 644 -23.85 23.73 34.68
C PRO A 644 -22.82 24.71 35.28
N VAL A 645 -21.86 24.19 36.04
CA VAL A 645 -20.66 24.93 36.49
C VAL A 645 -19.41 24.36 35.81
N SER A 646 -18.51 25.26 35.37
CA SER A 646 -17.25 24.92 34.70
C SER A 646 -16.12 24.69 35.71
N VAL A 647 -15.19 23.77 35.43
CA VAL A 647 -13.98 23.55 36.24
C VAL A 647 -12.75 23.39 35.33
N ASP A 648 -11.62 23.96 35.75
CA ASP A 648 -10.33 23.90 35.05
C ASP A 648 -9.57 22.59 35.32
N CYS A 649 -8.64 22.23 34.42
CA CYS A 649 -7.78 21.05 34.60
C CYS A 649 -6.56 21.36 35.48
N MET A 650 -6.34 20.54 36.50
CA MET A 650 -5.23 20.66 37.46
C MET A 650 -4.26 19.48 37.39
N ASP A 651 -3.03 19.68 37.87
CA ASP A 651 -2.07 18.60 38.11
C ASP A 651 -2.32 17.87 39.46
N ALA A 652 -1.49 16.86 39.75
CA ALA A 652 -1.58 16.07 40.98
C ALA A 652 -1.25 16.84 42.29
N SER A 653 -0.87 18.12 42.20
CA SER A 653 -0.66 19.04 43.32
C SER A 653 -1.76 20.11 43.48
N GLY A 654 -2.71 20.18 42.54
CA GLY A 654 -3.86 21.10 42.60
C GLY A 654 -3.70 22.44 41.90
N HIS A 655 -2.74 22.59 40.97
CA HIS A 655 -2.54 23.83 40.20
C HIS A 655 -3.03 23.71 38.75
N CYS A 656 -3.65 24.78 38.21
CA CYS A 656 -4.18 24.80 36.84
C CYS A 656 -3.08 24.97 35.77
N VAL A 657 -3.12 24.18 34.68
CA VAL A 657 -2.03 24.13 33.67
C VAL A 657 -2.51 24.14 32.22
N LYS A 658 -1.72 24.74 31.32
CA LYS A 658 -1.94 24.77 29.85
C LYS A 658 -1.23 23.62 29.12
N PRO A 659 -1.71 23.20 27.94
CA PRO A 659 -1.04 22.18 27.14
C PRO A 659 0.14 22.65 26.29
N SER A 660 1.21 21.87 26.34
CA SER A 660 2.14 21.67 25.21
C SER A 660 2.88 20.33 25.34
N SER A 661 2.97 19.56 24.24
CA SER A 661 3.63 18.24 24.09
C SER A 661 2.95 17.03 24.81
N GLU A 662 3.07 15.80 24.26
CA GLU A 662 2.45 14.58 24.86
C GLU A 662 3.26 14.18 26.09
N GLY A 663 2.59 13.54 27.05
CA GLY A 663 3.26 12.73 28.07
C GLY A 663 2.58 12.70 29.44
N THR A 664 1.46 13.40 29.62
CA THR A 664 0.75 13.48 30.91
C THR A 664 -0.58 12.73 30.89
N ASP A 665 -0.69 11.70 31.74
CA ASP A 665 -1.95 11.03 32.06
C ASP A 665 -2.81 11.91 32.98
N PHE A 666 -4.10 12.03 32.66
CA PHE A 666 -5.11 12.68 33.50
C PHE A 666 -6.00 11.62 34.15
N ALA A 667 -6.18 11.67 35.46
CA ALA A 667 -7.09 10.80 36.20
C ALA A 667 -8.35 11.56 36.63
N CYS A 668 -9.53 11.09 36.21
CA CYS A 668 -10.79 11.53 36.79
C CYS A 668 -10.89 10.98 38.24
N ARG A 669 -11.36 11.78 39.21
CA ARG A 669 -11.38 11.40 40.65
C ARG A 669 -12.18 10.11 40.89
N SER A 670 -11.82 9.32 41.90
CA SER A 670 -12.47 8.03 42.19
C SER A 670 -14.00 8.15 42.29
N GLY A 671 -14.72 7.46 41.40
CA GLY A 671 -16.19 7.49 41.33
C GLY A 671 -16.76 7.78 39.93
N TYR A 672 -15.95 8.27 38.98
CA TYR A 672 -16.42 8.64 37.63
C TYR A 672 -15.76 7.79 36.52
N THR A 673 -16.51 7.50 35.45
CA THR A 673 -16.13 6.52 34.41
C THR A 673 -15.90 7.09 33.01
N SER A 674 -16.03 8.41 32.80
CA SER A 674 -15.62 9.05 31.53
C SER A 674 -15.35 10.55 31.72
N CYS A 675 -14.51 11.11 30.85
CA CYS A 675 -14.24 12.55 30.75
C CYS A 675 -14.19 12.92 29.24
N SER A 676 -14.94 13.93 28.78
CA SER A 676 -15.05 14.28 27.34
C SER A 676 -14.83 15.77 26.99
N CYS A 677 -14.43 16.06 25.73
CA CYS A 677 -14.06 17.39 25.25
C CYS A 677 -14.81 17.88 24.00
N VAL A 678 -14.87 19.21 23.85
CA VAL A 678 -15.59 19.91 22.78
C VAL A 678 -14.67 20.86 22.03
N HIS A 679 -14.74 20.83 20.69
CA HIS A 679 -14.00 21.76 19.82
C HIS A 679 -14.82 23.04 19.57
N ARG A 680 -14.15 24.20 19.46
CA ARG A 680 -14.78 25.54 19.53
C ARG A 680 -15.67 25.94 18.33
N ASP A 681 -15.85 25.04 17.37
CA ASP A 681 -16.68 25.19 16.16
C ASP A 681 -17.84 24.17 16.10
N GLY A 682 -18.25 23.62 17.25
CA GLY A 682 -19.59 23.06 17.44
C GLY A 682 -19.83 21.64 16.89
N ARG A 683 -18.76 20.86 16.65
CA ARG A 683 -18.87 19.45 16.24
C ARG A 683 -18.47 18.53 17.39
N THR A 684 -19.43 17.79 17.92
CA THR A 684 -19.21 16.78 18.96
C THR A 684 -18.55 15.52 18.36
N GLY A 685 -17.57 14.99 19.09
CA GLY A 685 -16.92 13.72 18.77
C GLY A 685 -16.49 13.03 20.06
N ILE A 686 -17.07 11.86 20.33
CA ILE A 686 -16.70 11.03 21.50
C ILE A 686 -15.34 10.38 21.21
N ILE A 687 -14.37 10.55 22.11
CA ILE A 687 -13.05 9.92 22.00
C ILE A 687 -12.89 8.91 23.15
N PHE A 688 -13.36 7.69 22.84
CA PHE A 688 -13.21 6.44 23.60
C PHE A 688 -13.94 6.26 24.94
N SER A 689 -14.00 4.98 25.30
CA SER A 689 -14.68 4.29 26.41
C SER A 689 -13.68 3.35 27.08
#